data_AF-A0A143PJ33-F1
#
_entry.id   AF-A0A143PJ33-F1
#
_cell.length_a   1.000
_cell.length_b   1.000
_cell.length_c   1.000
_cell.angle_alpha   90.00
_cell.angle_beta   90.00
_cell.angle_gamma   90.00
#
_symmetry.space_group_name_H-M   'P 1'
#
loop_
_entity.id
_entity.type
_entity.pdbx_description
1 polymer ?
#
loop_
_entity_poly.entity_id
_entity_poly.type
_entity_poly.pdbx_seq_one_letter_code
_entity_poly.pdbx_strand_id
1 'polypeptide(L)'
;MRRLLRLGGVALCASMLACTASAQDRVHQALDVTLDPSTGGVAVKAEVTPGGDLREVEFLLHSRLRVTRSTPVVREVALGDVSWLGDVEGGDMGSSPAVKRYRVTLPAAGASFRVEYAGVFDFALSDAREEYTRGFRSTPGIVSRTGVYLPGASGWYPLVGRALMTFNLTVAQPNTWRVVSEGAGTSRDADGRARWASTDPVDQIHIVGGPLQLTTQPAGAAEAQVYLHEADAALSSKYLAATAQYLEMYRGLIGPYPYQKFALVENFWETGYGMPSFTLLGPQIIRFPFILTSSYPHEILHNWWGNSVFVEEARGNWSEGLTAYLADHLMQEQRGEDAVYRRSTLQKYRDYVSSAQDFPLVQFRGRHSAATEAIGYGRTMMGFHALRRAVGDENFRKFLARFYRDFKGKRASFDDVRTTMEAVSGQDLARFFADWIERASAPALAVRLTAVTNVERRTPDADRPPPHANGGTYVVEGVISQTQPGAPFAVDVPVVVQTTGKAVDAKVALAGPSASFRIETADPPLMLHVDPAFDLFRRLDARETPPSLGQLFGDAAPLVVIAASEDPAHTAAYRAMAESWKAPAHAPKVVLDTEVTSLPTDRSVWLFGRGNRFAKDLVDGTAVRLDAGAVTIDAQAMPLRDHAAILVRRHPGDATRAIGWIVADRVDAMEGLARKLPHYGKYSYLGFEGAEPVNMLKGQWQASDSPLSVDLRTGTRRDMAIAPLTLARAPLATLPAVFSDASLKAHVATLASAEYQGRGVGTAGLDKAAAYVAAQFKAAGLAPGMPGGSYRQEFTTSQTPDGKPATLANIVGVLQGSEPAWSAQSIVVTAHYDHLGMGWPGPRAGDEGRLHPGADDNASGVAVLLEVARAMADAGASRRTIVFVATTAEEAGMLGSKHYVEHPVRPREGIRSVLNIDSVGRLGTAPLGVIGSATATEWPHVFRGIGFVTGIQTQFASQGLESSDQASFIARGIPAVQLFTPPHTDYHRPGDTADKVDVAGLVRVATVAREAVTYLADRPEPLTITIAAPGAQTTTAAAPGPQGARRAGFGIVPDFAFEGPGVKASGLVPGSPAEQAGMQAGDVLLEMAGKALASLSVYSDVLKALAPGQSVPIVFEHAGTRQTATVTLTAR
;
A
#
# COMPACT_ATOMS: atom_id res chain seq x y z
N MET A 1 -10.51 -18.29 64.36
CA MET A 1 -10.20 -18.59 65.77
C MET A 1 -8.86 -19.32 65.83
N ARG A 2 -7.83 -18.71 66.43
CA ARG A 2 -6.69 -19.33 67.16
C ARG A 2 -5.78 -20.36 66.42
N ARG A 3 -4.44 -20.35 66.49
CA ARG A 3 -3.41 -19.50 67.14
C ARG A 3 -2.04 -20.20 66.98
N LEU A 4 -0.96 -19.40 67.15
CA LEU A 4 0.37 -19.71 67.72
C LEU A 4 1.32 -20.64 66.92
N LEU A 5 2.65 -20.45 66.86
CA LEU A 5 3.61 -19.34 67.08
C LEU A 5 5.03 -19.96 66.92
N ARG A 6 5.98 -19.17 66.36
CA ARG A 6 7.42 -19.04 66.76
C ARG A 6 8.41 -20.22 66.58
N LEU A 7 9.53 -19.95 65.87
CA LEU A 7 10.84 -19.44 66.36
C LEU A 7 12.07 -20.04 65.63
N GLY A 8 12.99 -19.16 65.19
CA GLY A 8 14.42 -19.41 64.93
C GLY A 8 14.76 -20.00 63.56
N GLY A 9 15.66 -19.48 62.73
CA GLY A 9 16.70 -18.47 62.87
C GLY A 9 17.81 -18.78 61.85
N VAL A 10 18.60 -17.75 61.50
CA VAL A 10 19.83 -17.74 60.68
C VAL A 10 19.65 -17.34 59.22
N ALA A 11 19.96 -16.06 58.99
CA ALA A 11 20.27 -15.44 57.71
C ALA A 11 21.57 -16.03 57.14
N LEU A 12 21.52 -16.49 55.90
CA LEU A 12 22.69 -16.59 55.03
C LEU A 12 22.56 -15.48 53.99
N CYS A 13 23.45 -14.49 54.05
CA CYS A 13 23.61 -13.45 53.03
C CYS A 13 23.99 -14.10 51.69
N ALA A 14 23.03 -14.25 50.79
CA ALA A 14 23.29 -14.35 49.36
C ALA A 14 23.22 -12.92 48.80
N SER A 15 24.38 -12.28 48.66
CA SER A 15 24.54 -11.03 47.94
C SER A 15 24.23 -11.26 46.46
N MET A 16 22.96 -11.11 46.07
CA MET A 16 22.55 -10.88 44.69
C MET A 16 22.96 -9.45 44.33
N LEU A 17 24.06 -9.30 43.60
CA LEU A 17 24.31 -8.09 42.81
C LEU A 17 23.37 -8.13 41.60
N ALA A 18 22.12 -7.74 41.81
CA ALA A 18 21.31 -7.16 40.76
C ALA A 18 21.81 -5.73 40.58
N CYS A 19 22.72 -5.51 39.62
CA CYS A 19 23.05 -4.16 39.18
C CYS A 19 21.79 -3.54 38.56
N THR A 20 21.17 -2.62 39.30
CA THR A 20 20.20 -1.66 38.77
C THR A 20 20.87 -0.83 37.68
N ALA A 21 20.42 -0.98 36.44
CA ALA A 21 20.87 -0.20 35.30
C ALA A 21 20.64 1.30 35.55
N SER A 22 21.71 2.01 35.88
CA SER A 22 21.76 3.48 35.79
C SER A 22 22.56 3.87 34.54
N ALA A 23 22.58 5.14 34.17
CA ALA A 23 23.21 5.69 32.96
C ALA A 23 24.73 5.45 32.78
N GLN A 24 25.33 4.51 33.54
CA GLN A 24 26.74 4.14 33.58
C GLN A 24 27.12 2.94 32.68
N ASP A 25 26.15 2.26 32.04
CA ASP A 25 26.40 1.06 31.21
C ASP A 25 26.63 1.38 29.73
N ARG A 26 27.68 2.15 29.41
CA ARG A 26 28.11 2.38 28.01
C ARG A 26 29.48 1.78 27.77
N VAL A 27 29.65 1.02 26.68
CA VAL A 27 30.95 0.45 26.30
C VAL A 27 31.42 1.07 24.99
N HIS A 28 32.71 1.37 24.87
CA HIS A 28 33.31 1.71 23.58
C HIS A 28 34.17 0.56 23.08
N GLN A 29 34.03 0.21 21.80
CA GLN A 29 34.81 -0.85 21.16
C GLN A 29 35.57 -0.32 19.94
N ALA A 30 36.89 -0.47 19.92
CA ALA A 30 37.70 -0.28 18.73
C ALA A 30 38.13 -1.65 18.20
N LEU A 31 37.67 -2.00 16.99
CA LEU A 31 37.79 -3.33 16.39
C LEU A 31 38.58 -3.25 15.08
N ASP A 32 39.69 -3.99 15.00
CA ASP A 32 40.43 -4.25 13.76
C ASP A 32 40.24 -5.72 13.38
N VAL A 33 39.47 -5.95 12.32
CA VAL A 33 38.99 -7.27 11.88
C VAL A 33 39.66 -7.65 10.57
N THR A 34 40.06 -8.90 10.44
CA THR A 34 40.49 -9.52 9.17
C THR A 34 39.57 -10.69 8.85
N LEU A 35 39.00 -10.68 7.64
CA LEU A 35 38.14 -11.76 7.13
C LEU A 35 38.91 -12.61 6.10
N ASP A 36 38.82 -13.93 6.22
CA ASP A 36 39.28 -14.90 5.21
C ASP A 36 38.09 -15.76 4.71
N PRO A 37 37.44 -15.36 3.61
CA PRO A 37 36.30 -16.08 3.05
C PRO A 37 36.63 -17.45 2.46
N SER A 38 37.92 -17.76 2.25
CA SER A 38 38.32 -19.05 1.70
C SER A 38 38.29 -20.17 2.75
N THR A 39 38.43 -19.80 4.04
CA THR A 39 38.45 -20.71 5.19
C THR A 39 37.33 -20.44 6.19
N GLY A 40 36.53 -19.38 5.98
CA GLY A 40 35.59 -18.85 6.96
C GLY A 40 36.25 -18.18 8.16
N GLY A 41 37.53 -17.80 8.03
CA GLY A 41 38.35 -17.27 9.09
C GLY A 41 37.97 -15.85 9.50
N VAL A 42 37.95 -15.62 10.81
CA VAL A 42 37.81 -14.30 11.44
C VAL A 42 38.95 -14.12 12.43
N ALA A 43 39.70 -13.03 12.31
CA ALA A 43 40.69 -12.61 13.30
C ALA A 43 40.39 -11.17 13.73
N VAL A 44 40.42 -10.90 15.03
CA VAL A 44 40.05 -9.59 15.58
C VAL A 44 41.07 -9.14 16.61
N LYS A 45 41.43 -7.86 16.55
CA LYS A 45 42.08 -7.12 17.62
C LYS A 45 41.07 -6.12 18.17
N ALA A 46 40.64 -6.34 19.41
CA ALA A 46 39.66 -5.50 20.08
C ALA A 46 40.32 -4.71 21.20
N GLU A 47 40.05 -3.40 21.24
CA GLU A 47 40.26 -2.56 22.41
C GLU A 47 38.90 -2.16 22.97
N VAL A 48 38.63 -2.56 24.22
CA VAL A 48 37.33 -2.39 24.87
C VAL A 48 37.51 -1.44 26.04
N THR A 49 36.74 -0.35 26.03
CA THR A 49 36.67 0.63 27.11
C THR A 49 35.31 0.51 27.80
N PRO A 50 35.25 -0.06 29.02
CA PRO A 50 34.01 -0.18 29.76
C PRO A 50 33.55 1.19 30.27
N GLY A 51 32.25 1.31 30.52
CA GLY A 51 31.65 2.49 31.17
C GLY A 51 31.81 2.44 32.68
N GLY A 52 31.88 3.62 33.29
CA GLY A 52 31.95 3.79 34.75
C GLY A 52 33.29 3.36 35.37
N ASP A 53 33.33 3.38 36.71
CA ASP A 53 34.52 3.07 37.51
C ASP A 53 34.68 1.57 37.79
N LEU A 54 34.47 0.74 36.76
CA LEU A 54 34.64 -0.71 36.88
C LEU A 54 36.13 -1.08 36.96
N ARG A 55 36.48 -1.92 37.94
CA ARG A 55 37.82 -2.54 38.07
C ARG A 55 37.88 -3.97 37.55
N GLU A 56 36.75 -4.65 37.48
CA GLU A 56 36.62 -5.97 36.86
C GLU A 56 35.55 -5.93 35.79
N VAL A 57 35.83 -6.54 34.65
CA VAL A 57 34.90 -6.63 33.52
C VAL A 57 34.77 -8.07 33.12
N GLU A 58 33.54 -8.51 32.90
CA GLU A 58 33.24 -9.80 32.28
C GLU A 58 32.71 -9.60 30.87
N PHE A 59 33.12 -10.47 29.96
CA PHE A 59 32.62 -10.47 28.58
C PHE A 59 32.46 -11.88 28.03
N LEU A 60 31.63 -12.01 27.00
CA LEU A 60 31.41 -13.25 26.28
C LEU A 60 32.08 -13.20 24.90
N LEU A 61 32.60 -14.34 24.46
CA LEU A 61 33.00 -14.60 23.07
C LEU A 61 32.45 -15.95 22.63
N HIS A 62 32.20 -16.10 21.33
CA HIS A 62 31.84 -17.39 20.77
C HIS A 62 32.90 -18.47 21.07
N SER A 63 32.48 -19.69 21.38
CA SER A 63 33.37 -20.82 21.74
C SER A 63 34.31 -21.26 20.62
N ARG A 64 33.96 -20.96 19.36
CA ARG A 64 34.85 -21.16 18.19
C ARG A 64 36.00 -20.14 18.11
N LEU A 65 35.94 -19.06 18.89
CA LEU A 65 37.01 -18.07 18.97
C LEU A 65 37.99 -18.44 20.07
N ARG A 66 39.29 -18.38 19.76
CA ARG A 66 40.38 -18.59 20.70
C ARG A 66 41.11 -17.28 20.94
N VAL A 67 41.18 -16.86 22.20
CA VAL A 67 42.03 -15.74 22.62
C VAL A 67 43.50 -16.12 22.41
N THR A 68 44.22 -15.34 21.61
CA THR A 68 45.64 -15.54 21.32
C THR A 68 46.51 -14.61 22.16
N ARG A 69 46.02 -13.42 22.50
CA ARG A 69 46.73 -12.43 23.30
C ARG A 69 45.76 -11.53 24.05
N SER A 70 46.15 -11.03 25.21
CA SER A 70 45.39 -10.00 25.92
C SER A 70 46.28 -9.15 26.83
N THR A 71 45.94 -7.88 26.98
CA THR A 71 46.57 -6.96 27.92
C THR A 71 45.50 -6.08 28.59
N PRO A 72 45.27 -6.19 29.92
CA PRO A 72 45.80 -7.19 30.86
C PRO A 72 45.39 -8.63 30.51
N VAL A 73 45.93 -9.61 31.23
CA VAL A 73 45.59 -11.03 31.03
C VAL A 73 44.11 -11.28 31.35
N VAL A 74 43.37 -11.86 30.41
CA VAL A 74 42.00 -12.32 30.61
C VAL A 74 41.97 -13.78 31.09
N ARG A 75 40.98 -14.15 31.90
CA ARG A 75 40.80 -15.53 32.40
C ARG A 75 39.42 -16.05 32.03
N GLU A 76 39.35 -17.26 31.48
CA GLU A 76 38.08 -17.95 31.27
C GLU A 76 37.47 -18.31 32.64
N VAL A 77 36.16 -18.08 32.81
CA VAL A 77 35.39 -18.36 34.03
C VAL A 77 34.13 -19.16 33.68
N ALA A 78 33.50 -19.82 34.66
CA ALA A 78 32.26 -20.59 34.42
C ALA A 78 31.19 -19.72 33.75
N LEU A 79 30.34 -20.23 32.86
CA LEU A 79 29.50 -19.38 31.99
C LEU A 79 28.42 -18.54 32.70
N GLY A 80 27.81 -19.07 33.78
CA GLY A 80 26.67 -18.41 34.43
C GLY A 80 25.38 -18.47 33.59
N ASP A 81 24.38 -17.66 33.93
CA ASP A 81 23.12 -17.54 33.16
C ASP A 81 23.31 -16.59 31.97
N VAL A 82 23.08 -17.15 30.78
CA VAL A 82 23.20 -16.46 29.48
C VAL A 82 21.91 -16.54 28.67
N SER A 83 20.78 -16.83 29.31
CA SER A 83 19.45 -16.91 28.65
C SER A 83 19.13 -15.67 27.80
N TRP A 84 19.58 -14.51 28.25
CA TRP A 84 19.38 -13.22 27.59
C TRP A 84 20.03 -13.07 26.21
N LEU A 85 20.97 -13.93 25.82
CA LEU A 85 21.60 -13.94 24.49
C LEU A 85 20.65 -14.38 23.37
N GLY A 86 19.64 -15.20 23.70
CA GLY A 86 18.62 -15.64 22.74
C GLY A 86 17.64 -14.54 22.36
N ASP A 87 17.46 -13.52 23.21
CA ASP A 87 16.54 -12.40 22.98
C ASP A 87 17.10 -11.33 22.03
N VAL A 88 18.39 -11.41 21.68
CA VAL A 88 19.16 -10.35 21.01
C VAL A 88 18.81 -10.22 19.52
N GLU A 89 18.18 -11.20 18.87
CA GLU A 89 17.89 -11.13 17.43
C GLU A 89 16.43 -11.40 17.02
N GLY A 90 15.47 -11.25 17.94
CA GLY A 90 14.03 -11.28 17.59
C GLY A 90 13.54 -12.54 16.84
N GLY A 91 14.36 -13.60 16.83
CA GLY A 91 14.13 -14.86 16.12
C GLY A 91 14.74 -16.02 16.90
N ASP A 92 14.13 -17.19 16.79
CA ASP A 92 14.54 -18.41 17.47
C ASP A 92 15.87 -18.91 16.85
N MET A 93 16.99 -18.36 17.31
CA MET A 93 18.30 -18.98 17.20
C MET A 93 18.24 -20.27 18.03
N GLY A 94 17.70 -21.33 17.42
CA GLY A 94 17.57 -22.65 18.04
C GLY A 94 18.88 -23.03 18.72
N SER A 95 18.86 -23.07 20.05
CA SER A 95 19.97 -23.15 21.00
C SER A 95 20.79 -21.85 21.18
N SER A 96 20.93 -21.41 22.45
CA SER A 96 21.83 -20.31 22.81
C SER A 96 23.23 -20.55 22.20
N PRO A 97 23.84 -19.51 21.60
CA PRO A 97 25.14 -19.64 20.96
C PRO A 97 26.14 -20.22 21.96
N ALA A 98 26.94 -21.20 21.54
CA ALA A 98 27.95 -21.78 22.38
C ALA A 98 29.02 -20.71 22.65
N VAL A 99 28.93 -20.04 23.80
CA VAL A 99 29.82 -18.93 24.21
C VAL A 99 30.71 -19.34 25.38
N LYS A 100 31.80 -18.59 25.56
CA LYS A 100 32.71 -18.66 26.70
C LYS A 100 32.71 -17.33 27.43
N ARG A 101 32.78 -17.39 28.76
CA ARG A 101 32.86 -16.19 29.62
C ARG A 101 34.30 -15.94 30.05
N TYR A 102 34.73 -14.70 29.92
CA TYR A 102 36.05 -14.24 30.32
C TYR A 102 35.92 -13.10 31.33
N ARG A 103 36.88 -13.02 32.25
CA ARG A 103 37.03 -11.94 33.23
C ARG A 103 38.39 -11.27 33.06
N VAL A 104 38.42 -9.94 33.17
CA VAL A 104 39.64 -9.13 33.18
C VAL A 104 39.61 -8.18 34.37
N THR A 105 40.76 -8.04 35.04
CA THR A 105 40.98 -7.02 36.08
C THR A 105 41.77 -5.88 35.46
N LEU A 106 41.22 -4.67 35.53
CA LEU A 106 41.76 -3.48 34.89
C LEU A 106 42.84 -2.81 35.76
N PRO A 107 43.85 -2.17 35.14
CA PRO A 107 44.94 -1.52 35.88
C PRO A 107 44.46 -0.29 36.68
N ALA A 108 43.41 0.36 36.21
CA ALA A 108 42.69 1.43 36.88
C ALA A 108 41.19 1.30 36.55
N ALA A 109 40.34 1.90 37.38
CA ALA A 109 38.90 1.93 37.12
C ALA A 109 38.62 2.64 35.78
N GLY A 110 37.78 2.05 34.94
CA GLY A 110 37.43 2.61 33.62
C GLY A 110 38.53 2.53 32.54
N ALA A 111 39.67 1.89 32.82
CA ALA A 111 40.73 1.70 31.84
C ALA A 111 40.35 0.70 30.75
N SER A 112 40.86 0.89 29.53
CA SER A 112 40.64 -0.04 28.42
C SER A 112 41.47 -1.33 28.57
N PHE A 113 40.97 -2.42 27.99
CA PHE A 113 41.74 -3.66 27.81
C PHE A 113 41.80 -4.04 26.33
N ARG A 114 42.88 -4.71 25.94
CA ARG A 114 43.07 -5.23 24.58
C ARG A 114 42.99 -6.74 24.58
N VAL A 115 42.30 -7.31 23.61
CA VAL A 115 42.20 -8.76 23.40
C VAL A 115 42.29 -9.08 21.90
N GLU A 116 43.15 -10.02 21.56
CA GLU A 116 43.31 -10.56 20.21
C GLU A 116 42.80 -12.00 20.20
N TYR A 117 41.98 -12.34 19.20
CA TYR A 117 41.38 -13.66 19.08
C TYR A 117 41.07 -14.01 17.63
N ALA A 118 40.97 -15.30 17.33
CA ALA A 118 40.65 -15.77 15.99
C ALA A 118 39.87 -17.10 16.03
N GLY A 119 39.13 -17.38 14.96
CA GLY A 119 38.36 -18.61 14.78
C GLY A 119 37.69 -18.68 13.42
N VAL A 120 36.73 -19.59 13.27
CA VAL A 120 36.01 -19.84 12.01
C VAL A 120 34.50 -19.69 12.22
N PHE A 121 33.88 -18.87 11.38
CA PHE A 121 32.43 -18.71 11.26
C PHE A 121 31.98 -19.22 9.90
N ASP A 122 31.57 -20.48 9.86
CA ASP A 122 30.99 -21.13 8.69
C ASP A 122 29.86 -22.02 9.20
N PHE A 123 28.76 -21.36 9.60
CA PHE A 123 27.56 -22.06 10.05
C PHE A 123 26.59 -22.16 8.88
N ALA A 124 26.16 -23.40 8.60
CA ALA A 124 25.18 -23.67 7.58
C ALA A 124 23.87 -22.90 7.89
N LEU A 125 23.24 -22.44 6.83
CA LEU A 125 21.90 -21.86 6.91
C LEU A 125 20.91 -22.93 7.39
N SER A 126 20.10 -22.59 8.39
CA SER A 126 19.09 -23.47 8.97
C SER A 126 17.98 -23.79 7.95
N ASP A 127 17.32 -24.93 8.15
CA ASP A 127 16.01 -25.22 7.57
C ASP A 127 14.97 -24.84 8.62
N ALA A 128 14.30 -23.70 8.48
CA ALA A 128 13.37 -23.22 9.51
C ALA A 128 12.25 -24.24 9.76
N ARG A 129 12.12 -24.71 11.01
CA ARG A 129 11.07 -25.63 11.50
C ARG A 129 9.90 -24.93 12.19
N GLU A 130 9.80 -23.61 12.11
CA GLU A 130 8.68 -22.89 12.73
C GLU A 130 7.40 -23.04 11.89
N GLU A 131 6.24 -23.03 12.57
CA GLU A 131 4.87 -23.06 12.03
C GLU A 131 4.58 -21.98 10.95
N TYR A 132 5.56 -21.12 10.64
CA TYR A 132 5.50 -20.03 9.69
C TYR A 132 6.66 -20.12 8.68
N THR A 133 6.52 -21.00 7.69
CA THR A 133 7.54 -21.27 6.67
C THR A 133 7.60 -20.15 5.61
N ARG A 134 8.06 -18.94 5.97
CA ARG A 134 8.43 -17.91 4.98
C ARG A 134 9.69 -18.26 4.16
N GLY A 135 10.24 -19.47 4.31
CA GLY A 135 11.47 -19.88 3.63
C GLY A 135 12.71 -19.09 4.07
N PHE A 136 12.59 -18.28 5.13
CA PHE A 136 13.72 -17.58 5.72
C PHE A 136 14.61 -18.56 6.44
N ARG A 137 15.87 -18.62 5.99
CA ARG A 137 16.92 -19.37 6.65
C ARG A 137 17.64 -18.43 7.60
N SER A 138 18.06 -18.93 8.75
CA SER A 138 18.87 -18.20 9.71
C SER A 138 20.25 -18.84 9.82
N THR A 139 21.22 -18.09 10.33
CA THR A 139 22.54 -18.64 10.66
C THR A 139 23.09 -17.89 11.87
N PRO A 140 23.75 -18.59 12.82
CA PRO A 140 24.50 -17.95 13.89
C PRO A 140 25.65 -17.05 13.40
N GLY A 141 26.05 -17.17 12.14
CA GLY A 141 27.06 -16.33 11.51
C GLY A 141 27.79 -17.08 10.41
N ILE A 142 28.19 -16.39 9.35
CA ILE A 142 28.85 -17.03 8.21
C ILE A 142 29.84 -16.07 7.56
N VAL A 143 31.01 -16.59 7.22
CA VAL A 143 32.04 -15.94 6.40
C VAL A 143 32.36 -16.94 5.30
N SER A 144 32.02 -16.60 4.07
CA SER A 144 32.15 -17.52 2.93
C SER A 144 32.44 -16.73 1.66
N ARG A 145 32.81 -17.40 0.57
CA ARG A 145 33.09 -16.72 -0.71
C ARG A 145 31.91 -15.92 -1.26
N THR A 146 30.67 -16.26 -0.90
CA THR A 146 29.46 -15.56 -1.34
C THR A 146 29.16 -14.31 -0.53
N GLY A 147 29.63 -14.25 0.73
CA GLY A 147 29.46 -13.07 1.59
C GLY A 147 29.74 -13.34 3.06
N VAL A 148 29.53 -12.31 3.87
CA VAL A 148 29.68 -12.31 5.32
C VAL A 148 28.39 -11.85 6.00
N TYR A 149 28.03 -12.52 7.08
CA TYR A 149 27.01 -12.11 8.04
C TYR A 149 27.49 -12.49 9.44
N LEU A 150 27.81 -11.48 10.26
CA LEU A 150 28.21 -11.65 11.65
C LEU A 150 27.35 -10.71 12.52
N PRO A 151 26.25 -11.20 13.10
CA PRO A 151 25.40 -10.41 13.99
C PRO A 151 25.95 -10.38 15.40
N GLY A 152 25.53 -9.43 16.23
CA GLY A 152 26.01 -9.31 17.61
C GLY A 152 25.75 -10.56 18.45
N ALA A 153 24.58 -11.18 18.28
CA ALA A 153 24.19 -12.43 18.92
C ALA A 153 25.17 -13.59 18.68
N SER A 154 25.96 -13.55 17.60
CA SER A 154 26.98 -14.58 17.32
C SER A 154 28.14 -14.59 18.32
N GLY A 155 28.34 -13.53 19.10
CA GLY A 155 29.49 -13.38 20.00
C GLY A 155 30.82 -13.26 19.26
N TRP A 156 30.81 -12.71 18.03
CA TRP A 156 32.02 -12.50 17.23
C TRP A 156 32.94 -11.42 17.80
N TYR A 157 32.42 -10.54 18.68
CA TYR A 157 33.16 -9.52 19.42
C TYR A 157 32.90 -9.63 20.94
N PRO A 158 33.69 -8.96 21.81
CA PRO A 158 33.49 -9.00 23.25
C PRO A 158 32.13 -8.42 23.65
N LEU A 159 31.21 -9.28 24.07
CA LEU A 159 29.90 -8.88 24.57
C LEU A 159 29.97 -8.60 26.07
N VAL A 160 29.87 -7.33 26.46
CA VAL A 160 29.93 -6.88 27.87
C VAL A 160 28.50 -6.69 28.39
N GLY A 161 27.89 -7.77 28.88
CA GLY A 161 26.51 -7.76 29.36
C GLY A 161 25.53 -7.24 28.30
N ARG A 162 24.52 -6.48 28.74
CA ARG A 162 23.50 -5.83 27.88
C ARG A 162 23.77 -4.33 27.62
N ALA A 163 25.01 -3.91 27.82
CA ALA A 163 25.40 -2.51 27.70
C ALA A 163 25.21 -2.00 26.27
N LEU A 164 24.68 -0.78 26.13
CA LEU A 164 24.69 -0.09 24.85
C LEU A 164 26.14 0.31 24.54
N MET A 165 26.50 0.33 23.26
CA MET A 165 27.87 0.53 22.84
C MET A 165 28.03 1.59 21.76
N THR A 166 29.23 2.15 21.72
CA THR A 166 29.74 2.93 20.59
C THR A 166 30.94 2.18 20.02
N PHE A 167 31.27 2.39 18.75
CA PHE A 167 32.39 1.65 18.18
C PHE A 167 33.11 2.39 17.06
N ASN A 168 34.36 1.95 16.85
CA ASN A 168 35.13 2.14 15.63
C ASN A 168 35.48 0.76 15.08
N LEU A 169 35.17 0.51 13.82
CA LEU A 169 35.37 -0.76 13.15
C LEU A 169 36.20 -0.56 11.89
N THR A 170 37.29 -1.31 11.76
CA THR A 170 38.07 -1.42 10.53
C THR A 170 38.10 -2.87 10.09
N VAL A 171 37.73 -3.17 8.84
CA VAL A 171 37.69 -4.53 8.29
C VAL A 171 38.65 -4.64 7.11
N ALA A 172 39.65 -5.52 7.22
CA ALA A 172 40.39 -6.04 6.09
C ALA A 172 39.54 -7.11 5.39
N GLN A 173 39.12 -6.80 4.17
CA GLN A 173 38.20 -7.57 3.34
C GLN A 173 38.85 -7.90 1.99
N PRO A 174 38.34 -8.89 1.24
CA PRO A 174 38.77 -9.13 -0.14
C PRO A 174 38.61 -7.91 -1.05
N ASN A 175 39.46 -7.79 -2.07
CA ASN A 175 39.47 -6.63 -2.97
C ASN A 175 38.15 -6.39 -3.73
N THR A 176 37.37 -7.44 -3.98
CA THR A 176 36.09 -7.34 -4.68
C THR A 176 34.91 -7.09 -3.76
N TRP A 177 35.13 -7.07 -2.44
CA TRP A 177 34.07 -6.99 -1.46
C TRP A 177 33.79 -5.57 -0.99
N ARG A 178 32.55 -5.37 -0.54
CA ARG A 178 32.12 -4.24 0.27
C ARG A 178 31.45 -4.79 1.52
N VAL A 179 31.88 -4.29 2.68
CA VAL A 179 31.34 -4.66 3.99
C VAL A 179 30.63 -3.46 4.59
N VAL A 180 29.43 -3.68 5.10
CA VAL A 180 28.55 -2.68 5.70
C VAL A 180 28.38 -3.00 7.19
N SER A 181 28.31 -1.94 7.99
CA SER A 181 28.00 -1.95 9.42
C SER A 181 27.17 -0.69 9.73
N GLU A 182 26.78 -0.55 10.99
CA GLU A 182 26.00 0.56 11.53
C GLU A 182 26.78 1.87 11.49
N GLY A 183 26.06 2.99 11.62
CA GLY A 183 26.66 4.30 11.76
C GLY A 183 27.27 4.85 10.45
N ALA A 184 28.34 5.62 10.61
CA ALA A 184 28.97 6.43 9.56
C ALA A 184 30.27 5.79 9.06
N GLY A 185 30.58 5.92 7.78
CA GLY A 185 31.81 5.39 7.23
C GLY A 185 31.75 5.02 5.76
N THR A 186 32.67 4.14 5.35
CA THR A 186 32.76 3.63 3.99
C THR A 186 32.86 2.11 3.98
N SER A 187 32.14 1.49 3.06
CA SER A 187 32.19 0.05 2.84
C SER A 187 33.50 -0.43 2.21
N ARG A 188 34.25 0.48 1.58
CA ARG A 188 35.57 0.23 1.00
C ARG A 188 36.24 1.56 0.69
N ASP A 189 37.36 1.84 1.34
CA ASP A 189 38.16 3.02 1.10
C ASP A 189 39.26 2.81 0.05
N ALA A 190 40.17 3.78 -0.08
CA ALA A 190 41.31 3.73 -0.99
C ALA A 190 42.29 2.57 -0.68
N ASP A 191 42.44 2.19 0.60
CA ASP A 191 43.25 1.04 1.02
C ASP A 191 42.53 -0.31 0.83
N GLY A 192 41.30 -0.30 0.31
CA GLY A 192 40.46 -1.48 0.14
C GLY A 192 39.78 -1.98 1.42
N ARG A 193 39.88 -1.25 2.53
CA ARG A 193 39.31 -1.64 3.84
C ARG A 193 37.95 -0.98 4.07
N ALA A 194 37.06 -1.67 4.78
CA ALA A 194 35.84 -1.04 5.28
C ALA A 194 36.15 -0.32 6.61
N ARG A 195 35.58 0.87 6.80
CA ARG A 195 35.68 1.63 8.05
C ARG A 195 34.32 2.16 8.44
N TRP A 196 33.89 1.84 9.65
CA TRP A 196 32.58 2.22 10.19
C TRP A 196 32.73 2.71 11.63
N ALA A 197 31.91 3.67 12.03
CA ALA A 197 31.88 4.18 13.39
C ALA A 197 30.47 4.59 13.79
N SER A 198 30.10 4.30 15.04
CA SER A 198 28.90 4.85 15.66
C SER A 198 29.27 5.62 16.92
N THR A 199 29.03 6.93 16.90
CA THR A 199 29.17 7.81 18.06
C THR A 199 27.92 7.83 18.93
N ASP A 200 26.75 7.54 18.33
CA ASP A 200 25.51 7.31 19.07
C ASP A 200 25.46 5.85 19.54
N PRO A 201 24.84 5.56 20.70
CA PRO A 201 24.74 4.19 21.21
C PRO A 201 23.97 3.27 20.27
N VAL A 202 24.48 2.07 20.06
CA VAL A 202 23.85 0.90 19.43
C VAL A 202 23.78 -0.25 20.42
N ASP A 203 22.89 -1.20 20.25
CA ASP A 203 22.82 -2.42 21.07
C ASP A 203 23.65 -3.57 20.49
N GLN A 204 23.99 -3.52 19.20
CA GLN A 204 24.78 -4.53 18.50
C GLN A 204 25.70 -3.96 17.41
N ILE A 205 26.68 -4.76 16.99
CA ILE A 205 27.56 -4.47 15.85
C ILE A 205 27.46 -5.62 14.84
N HIS A 206 27.05 -5.30 13.62
CA HIS A 206 26.96 -6.23 12.52
C HIS A 206 28.12 -6.05 11.53
N ILE A 207 28.60 -7.17 10.97
CA ILE A 207 29.40 -7.18 9.74
C ILE A 207 28.58 -7.93 8.69
N VAL A 208 28.10 -7.20 7.68
CA VAL A 208 27.39 -7.78 6.54
C VAL A 208 28.07 -7.37 5.25
N GLY A 209 28.02 -8.20 4.21
CA GLY A 209 28.53 -7.80 2.90
C GLY A 209 29.00 -8.95 2.03
N GLY A 210 29.76 -8.60 1.00
CA GLY A 210 30.20 -9.55 -0.02
C GLY A 210 30.61 -8.81 -1.30
N PRO A 211 30.60 -9.50 -2.46
CA PRO A 211 30.83 -8.87 -3.76
C PRO A 211 29.62 -8.01 -4.15
N LEU A 212 29.55 -6.80 -3.59
CA LEU A 212 28.44 -5.86 -3.74
C LEU A 212 28.87 -4.60 -4.50
N GLN A 213 27.94 -4.05 -5.25
CA GLN A 213 28.01 -2.77 -5.96
C GLN A 213 27.21 -1.73 -5.18
N LEU A 214 27.73 -0.51 -5.10
CA LEU A 214 27.15 0.59 -4.31
C LEU A 214 26.62 1.69 -5.23
N THR A 215 25.36 2.07 -5.04
CA THR A 215 24.77 3.30 -5.56
C THR A 215 24.32 4.19 -4.39
N THR A 216 24.59 5.50 -4.45
CA THR A 216 24.24 6.44 -3.38
C THR A 216 23.46 7.65 -3.90
N GLN A 217 22.70 8.29 -3.01
CA GLN A 217 22.01 9.55 -3.25
C GLN A 217 21.86 10.34 -1.93
N PRO A 218 21.91 11.68 -1.96
CA PRO A 218 21.51 12.50 -0.82
C PRO A 218 20.04 12.30 -0.40
N ALA A 219 19.78 12.23 0.90
CA ALA A 219 18.45 12.11 1.50
C ALA A 219 18.33 13.03 2.73
N GLY A 220 18.19 14.33 2.47
CA GLY A 220 18.19 15.35 3.52
C GLY A 220 19.56 15.44 4.20
N ALA A 221 19.62 15.23 5.51
CA ALA A 221 20.86 15.23 6.29
C ALA A 221 21.59 13.87 6.30
N ALA A 222 20.99 12.84 5.69
CA ALA A 222 21.56 11.51 5.57
C ALA A 222 21.88 11.15 4.10
N GLU A 223 22.62 10.08 3.90
CA GLU A 223 22.84 9.45 2.60
C GLU A 223 21.98 8.19 2.46
N ALA A 224 21.20 8.10 1.38
CA ALA A 224 20.57 6.86 0.97
C ALA A 224 21.58 6.02 0.19
N GLN A 225 21.68 4.73 0.52
CA GLN A 225 22.59 3.79 -0.13
C GLN A 225 21.85 2.54 -0.57
N VAL A 226 22.27 1.95 -1.70
CA VAL A 226 21.81 0.64 -2.16
C VAL A 226 23.02 -0.21 -2.50
N TYR A 227 23.10 -1.39 -1.92
CA TYR A 227 24.12 -2.40 -2.19
C TYR A 227 23.49 -3.62 -2.87
N LEU A 228 23.90 -3.92 -4.10
CA LEU A 228 23.41 -5.07 -4.88
C LEU A 228 24.56 -5.98 -5.31
N HIS A 229 24.32 -7.28 -5.45
CA HIS A 229 25.29 -8.20 -6.04
C HIS A 229 25.51 -7.91 -7.53
N GLU A 230 24.43 -7.59 -8.24
CA GLU A 230 24.44 -7.24 -9.65
C GLU A 230 23.98 -5.80 -9.86
N ALA A 231 24.58 -5.11 -10.85
CA ALA A 231 24.23 -3.73 -11.15
C ALA A 231 22.79 -3.66 -11.67
N ASP A 232 21.91 -2.99 -10.93
CA ASP A 232 20.55 -2.67 -11.39
C ASP A 232 20.22 -1.22 -11.05
N ALA A 233 20.49 -0.33 -12.00
CA ALA A 233 20.27 1.11 -11.82
C ALA A 233 18.79 1.45 -11.57
N ALA A 234 17.86 0.72 -12.18
CA ALA A 234 16.43 0.97 -12.01
C ALA A 234 15.96 0.57 -10.62
N LEU A 235 16.42 -0.59 -10.12
CA LEU A 235 16.12 -1.03 -8.76
C LEU A 235 16.74 -0.10 -7.72
N SER A 236 18.02 0.27 -7.89
CA SER A 236 18.71 1.21 -7.00
C SER A 236 17.98 2.55 -6.93
N SER A 237 17.61 3.15 -8.07
CA SER A 237 16.90 4.43 -8.09
C SER A 237 15.56 4.39 -7.35
N LYS A 238 14.80 3.28 -7.46
CA LYS A 238 13.53 3.12 -6.71
C LYS A 238 13.75 3.10 -5.20
N TYR A 239 14.73 2.34 -4.74
CA TYR A 239 15.03 2.24 -3.30
C TYR A 239 15.63 3.52 -2.74
N LEU A 240 16.51 4.21 -3.49
CA LEU A 240 17.06 5.50 -3.08
C LEU A 240 15.95 6.57 -2.94
N ALA A 241 15.05 6.65 -3.93
CA ALA A 241 13.92 7.58 -3.88
C ALA A 241 12.95 7.25 -2.73
N ALA A 242 12.57 5.99 -2.55
CA ALA A 242 11.72 5.55 -1.45
C ALA A 242 12.36 5.85 -0.09
N THR A 243 13.67 5.59 0.06
CA THR A 243 14.41 5.91 1.28
C THR A 243 14.32 7.40 1.60
N ALA A 244 14.59 8.28 0.63
CA ALA A 244 14.50 9.71 0.83
C ALA A 244 13.10 10.17 1.26
N GLN A 245 12.04 9.64 0.63
CA GLN A 245 10.65 9.96 0.97
C GLN A 245 10.27 9.52 2.38
N TYR A 246 10.60 8.28 2.76
CA TYR A 246 10.26 7.75 4.08
C TYR A 246 11.07 8.42 5.19
N LEU A 247 12.36 8.66 4.96
CA LEU A 247 13.18 9.42 5.92
C LEU A 247 12.59 10.80 6.17
N GLU A 248 12.14 11.50 5.13
CA GLU A 248 11.54 12.83 5.27
C GLU A 248 10.17 12.80 5.97
N MET A 249 9.31 11.83 5.63
CA MET A 249 8.02 11.65 6.32
C MET A 249 8.22 11.44 7.83
N TYR A 250 9.10 10.51 8.21
CA TYR A 250 9.35 10.19 9.62
C TYR A 250 10.13 11.30 10.33
N ARG A 251 11.03 12.02 9.63
CA ARG A 251 11.67 13.22 10.15
C ARG A 251 10.66 14.28 10.54
N GLY A 252 9.66 14.53 9.68
CA GLY A 252 8.59 15.48 9.94
C GLY A 252 7.64 15.05 11.05
N LEU A 253 7.39 13.74 11.20
CA LEU A 253 6.48 13.19 12.20
C LEU A 253 7.10 13.04 13.60
N ILE A 254 8.37 12.60 13.68
CA ILE A 254 9.02 12.17 14.92
C ILE A 254 10.18 13.11 15.27
N GLY A 255 11.07 13.37 14.34
CA GLY A 255 12.26 14.20 14.57
C GLY A 255 13.48 13.73 13.77
N PRO A 256 14.65 14.36 13.96
CA PRO A 256 15.83 14.11 13.15
C PRO A 256 16.20 12.62 13.05
N TYR A 257 16.51 12.16 11.85
CA TYR A 257 16.99 10.80 11.63
C TYR A 257 18.28 10.55 12.43
N PRO A 258 18.41 9.42 13.16
CA PRO A 258 19.49 9.23 14.13
C PRO A 258 20.86 8.93 13.54
N TYR A 259 20.98 8.57 12.26
CA TYR A 259 22.24 8.15 11.64
C TYR A 259 22.63 9.01 10.44
N GLN A 260 23.86 8.82 9.93
CA GLN A 260 24.34 9.52 8.73
C GLN A 260 23.93 8.85 7.42
N LYS A 261 23.53 7.57 7.45
CA LYS A 261 23.06 6.83 6.28
C LYS A 261 21.85 5.97 6.59
N PHE A 262 21.10 5.64 5.55
CA PHE A 262 20.26 4.44 5.52
C PHE A 262 20.61 3.63 4.28
N ALA A 263 20.88 2.34 4.43
CA ALA A 263 21.22 1.46 3.31
C ALA A 263 20.23 0.32 3.12
N LEU A 264 19.79 0.07 1.89
CA LEU A 264 19.35 -1.26 1.49
C LEU A 264 20.59 -2.10 1.16
N VAL A 265 20.71 -3.28 1.77
CA VAL A 265 21.75 -4.26 1.45
C VAL A 265 21.09 -5.55 0.95
N GLU A 266 21.39 -5.92 -0.30
CA GLU A 266 21.02 -7.23 -0.84
C GLU A 266 21.84 -8.32 -0.14
N ASN A 267 21.14 -9.33 0.36
CA ASN A 267 21.74 -10.48 0.99
C ASN A 267 21.98 -11.61 -0.01
N PHE A 268 22.84 -12.58 0.34
CA PHE A 268 23.12 -13.76 -0.48
C PHE A 268 22.19 -14.96 -0.17
N TRP A 269 21.16 -14.77 0.66
CA TRP A 269 20.02 -15.67 0.82
C TRP A 269 18.75 -14.87 1.17
N GLU A 270 17.58 -15.49 1.13
CA GLU A 270 16.34 -14.78 1.46
C GLU A 270 16.29 -14.37 2.94
N THR A 271 16.14 -13.07 3.20
CA THR A 271 15.99 -12.46 4.54
C THR A 271 15.09 -11.22 4.52
N GLY A 272 14.71 -10.76 5.72
CA GLY A 272 14.08 -9.46 5.94
C GLY A 272 14.41 -8.95 7.33
N TYR A 273 15.60 -8.35 7.48
CA TYR A 273 16.12 -7.88 8.78
C TYR A 273 16.33 -6.36 8.77
N GLY A 274 15.98 -5.70 9.87
CA GLY A 274 16.24 -4.29 10.11
C GLY A 274 17.39 -4.11 11.09
N MET A 275 18.39 -3.30 10.73
CA MET A 275 19.54 -2.97 11.57
C MET A 275 19.63 -1.45 11.79
N PRO A 276 20.43 -0.99 12.77
CA PRO A 276 20.74 0.42 12.89
C PRO A 276 21.44 0.94 11.62
N SER A 277 20.82 1.89 10.92
CA SER A 277 21.30 2.53 9.69
C SER A 277 21.27 1.70 8.39
N PHE A 278 20.70 0.49 8.38
CA PHE A 278 20.50 -0.29 7.16
C PHE A 278 19.49 -1.44 7.32
N THR A 279 19.04 -2.03 6.22
CA THR A 279 18.24 -3.26 6.21
C THR A 279 18.87 -4.30 5.28
N LEU A 280 18.76 -5.58 5.65
CA LEU A 280 19.31 -6.72 4.92
C LEU A 280 18.16 -7.56 4.34
N LEU A 281 17.93 -7.42 3.03
CA LEU A 281 16.81 -8.04 2.33
C LEU A 281 17.28 -9.09 1.31
N GLY A 282 16.47 -10.13 1.17
CA GLY A 282 16.73 -11.22 0.24
C GLY A 282 16.69 -10.82 -1.24
N PRO A 283 17.42 -11.52 -2.12
CA PRO A 283 17.51 -11.16 -3.53
C PRO A 283 16.14 -11.24 -4.22
N GLN A 284 15.30 -12.24 -3.95
CA GLN A 284 13.95 -12.25 -4.55
C GLN A 284 13.06 -11.16 -3.96
N ILE A 285 13.16 -10.92 -2.66
CA ILE A 285 12.32 -9.96 -1.94
C ILE A 285 12.49 -8.55 -2.47
N ILE A 286 13.73 -8.08 -2.66
CA ILE A 286 13.96 -6.70 -3.11
C ILE A 286 13.37 -6.41 -4.50
N ARG A 287 13.11 -7.45 -5.29
CA ARG A 287 12.55 -7.32 -6.65
C ARG A 287 11.02 -7.29 -6.65
N PHE A 288 10.35 -7.54 -5.52
CA PHE A 288 8.90 -7.45 -5.43
C PHE A 288 8.42 -6.00 -5.29
N PRO A 289 7.56 -5.49 -6.20
CA PRO A 289 7.15 -4.09 -6.19
C PRO A 289 6.44 -3.62 -4.90
N PHE A 290 5.68 -4.51 -4.24
CA PHE A 290 4.94 -4.14 -3.04
C PHE A 290 5.83 -3.81 -1.85
N ILE A 291 7.06 -4.36 -1.79
CA ILE A 291 7.96 -4.22 -0.64
C ILE A 291 8.23 -2.76 -0.32
N LEU A 292 8.39 -1.92 -1.35
CA LEU A 292 8.60 -0.48 -1.20
C LEU A 292 7.47 0.22 -0.45
N THR A 293 6.25 -0.33 -0.48
CA THR A 293 5.06 0.29 0.13
C THR A 293 4.47 -0.50 1.29
N SER A 294 5.06 -1.66 1.63
CA SER A 294 4.62 -2.49 2.76
C SER A 294 5.73 -2.60 3.82
N SER A 295 6.77 -3.38 3.55
CA SER A 295 7.76 -3.77 4.56
C SER A 295 8.93 -2.81 4.64
N TYR A 296 9.35 -2.22 3.52
CA TYR A 296 10.46 -1.27 3.50
C TYR A 296 10.28 -0.04 4.42
N PRO A 297 9.11 0.65 4.47
CA PRO A 297 8.90 1.73 5.44
C PRO A 297 8.98 1.27 6.90
N HIS A 298 8.59 0.03 7.18
CA HIS A 298 8.69 -0.57 8.52
C HIS A 298 10.16 -0.69 8.95
N GLU A 299 11.01 -1.24 8.09
CA GLU A 299 12.45 -1.37 8.36
C GLU A 299 13.15 -0.02 8.50
N ILE A 300 12.77 0.98 7.70
CA ILE A 300 13.28 2.35 7.85
C ILE A 300 12.87 2.91 9.22
N LEU A 301 11.60 2.74 9.61
CA LEU A 301 11.07 3.32 10.85
C LEU A 301 11.72 2.72 12.11
N HIS A 302 12.17 1.47 12.08
CA HIS A 302 12.92 0.86 13.18
C HIS A 302 14.17 1.66 13.60
N ASN A 303 14.69 2.52 12.72
CA ASN A 303 15.79 3.42 13.04
C ASN A 303 15.44 4.40 14.17
N TRP A 304 14.17 4.83 14.28
CA TRP A 304 13.69 5.60 15.44
C TRP A 304 13.30 4.67 16.60
N TRP A 305 12.60 3.57 16.31
CA TRP A 305 12.04 2.65 17.32
C TRP A 305 12.68 1.27 17.26
N GLY A 306 13.41 0.89 18.29
CA GLY A 306 14.17 -0.36 18.33
C GLY A 306 15.67 -0.12 18.17
N ASN A 307 16.10 0.69 17.19
CA ASN A 307 17.53 0.88 16.90
C ASN A 307 18.15 2.15 17.51
N SER A 308 17.35 3.14 17.93
CA SER A 308 17.86 4.35 18.62
C SER A 308 17.12 4.68 19.90
N VAL A 309 15.82 4.40 19.98
CA VAL A 309 15.10 4.22 21.25
C VAL A 309 14.93 2.72 21.44
N PHE A 310 15.74 2.15 22.32
CA PHE A 310 15.84 0.71 22.50
C PHE A 310 14.71 0.18 23.38
N VAL A 311 14.40 -1.10 23.23
CA VAL A 311 13.39 -1.76 24.05
C VAL A 311 13.99 -2.22 25.38
N GLU A 312 13.27 -1.99 26.47
CA GLU A 312 13.47 -2.70 27.74
C GLU A 312 12.74 -4.04 27.66
N GLU A 313 13.41 -5.05 27.09
CA GLU A 313 12.79 -6.34 26.74
C GLU A 313 12.10 -7.01 27.92
N ALA A 314 12.67 -6.91 29.14
CA ALA A 314 12.09 -7.50 30.34
C ALA A 314 10.67 -6.97 30.65
N ARG A 315 10.30 -5.80 30.09
CA ARG A 315 9.02 -5.12 30.28
C ARG A 315 8.15 -5.09 29.02
N GLY A 316 8.45 -5.90 28.00
CA GLY A 316 7.63 -6.05 26.80
C GLY A 316 8.06 -5.17 25.63
N ASN A 317 7.97 -5.73 24.42
CA ASN A 317 8.35 -5.05 23.19
C ASN A 317 7.22 -4.16 22.66
N TRP A 318 7.30 -2.86 22.95
CA TRP A 318 6.37 -1.84 22.43
C TRP A 318 6.71 -1.39 20.99
N SER A 319 7.95 -1.59 20.56
CA SER A 319 8.46 -1.00 19.32
C SER A 319 7.85 -1.62 18.07
N GLU A 320 7.63 -2.94 18.05
CA GLU A 320 7.03 -3.65 16.90
C GLU A 320 5.63 -3.12 16.57
N GLY A 321 4.78 -2.97 17.59
CA GLY A 321 3.42 -2.47 17.38
C GLY A 321 3.36 -0.99 17.05
N LEU A 322 4.25 -0.16 17.63
CA LEU A 322 4.32 1.26 17.25
C LEU A 322 4.81 1.41 15.80
N THR A 323 5.79 0.60 15.41
CA THR A 323 6.34 0.59 14.04
C THR A 323 5.29 0.11 13.06
N ALA A 324 4.59 -1.00 13.34
CA ALA A 324 3.45 -1.47 12.54
C ALA A 324 2.34 -0.42 12.43
N TYR A 325 2.09 0.36 13.48
CA TYR A 325 1.08 1.41 13.46
C TYR A 325 1.48 2.60 12.57
N LEU A 326 2.75 3.02 12.63
CA LEU A 326 3.26 4.18 11.92
C LEU A 326 3.85 3.88 10.52
N ALA A 327 4.00 2.60 10.17
CA ALA A 327 4.35 2.15 8.82
C ALA A 327 3.16 1.43 8.18
N ASP A 328 2.86 0.21 8.61
CA ASP A 328 1.91 -0.66 7.93
C ASP A 328 0.49 -0.09 7.92
N HIS A 329 -0.04 0.28 9.11
CA HIS A 329 -1.37 0.88 9.25
C HIS A 329 -1.43 2.27 8.64
N LEU A 330 -0.42 3.12 8.89
CA LEU A 330 -0.38 4.47 8.34
C LEU A 330 -0.41 4.49 6.80
N MET A 331 0.26 3.54 6.14
CA MET A 331 0.17 3.41 4.68
C MET A 331 -1.26 3.08 4.22
N GLN A 332 -2.00 2.26 4.96
CA GLN A 332 -3.41 2.00 4.68
C GLN A 332 -4.29 3.22 4.99
N GLU A 333 -3.99 3.98 6.04
CA GLU A 333 -4.67 5.24 6.38
C GLU A 333 -4.51 6.28 5.27
N GLN A 334 -3.33 6.42 4.69
CA GLN A 334 -3.10 7.28 3.53
C GLN A 334 -3.91 6.84 2.28
N ARG A 335 -4.25 5.55 2.18
CA ARG A 335 -5.08 4.97 1.10
C ARG A 335 -6.58 4.97 1.42
N GLY A 336 -6.99 5.36 2.63
CA GLY A 336 -8.38 5.25 3.08
C GLY A 336 -8.84 3.81 3.37
N GLU A 337 -7.91 2.87 3.54
CA GLU A 337 -8.15 1.45 3.81
C GLU A 337 -7.90 1.06 5.28
N ASP A 338 -7.69 2.03 6.17
CA ASP A 338 -7.33 1.81 7.57
C ASP A 338 -8.37 1.00 8.36
N ALA A 339 -9.67 1.26 8.16
CA ALA A 339 -10.73 0.50 8.83
C ALA A 339 -10.72 -0.98 8.42
N VAL A 340 -10.43 -1.27 7.14
CA VAL A 340 -10.29 -2.64 6.63
C VAL A 340 -9.06 -3.32 7.22
N TYR A 341 -7.95 -2.58 7.36
CA TYR A 341 -6.74 -3.06 8.00
C TYR A 341 -6.93 -3.38 9.48
N ARG A 342 -7.59 -2.49 10.24
CA ARG A 342 -7.95 -2.73 11.65
C ARG A 342 -8.87 -3.93 11.79
N ARG A 343 -9.93 -4.04 10.98
CA ARG A 343 -10.80 -5.23 10.95
C ARG A 343 -10.01 -6.51 10.71
N SER A 344 -9.11 -6.52 9.72
CA SER A 344 -8.29 -7.69 9.38
C SER A 344 -7.33 -8.06 10.52
N THR A 345 -6.82 -7.06 11.25
CA THR A 345 -5.98 -7.25 12.43
C THR A 345 -6.76 -7.92 13.57
N LEU A 346 -7.97 -7.43 13.86
CA LEU A 346 -8.86 -8.02 14.88
C LEU A 346 -9.35 -9.42 14.48
N GLN A 347 -9.60 -9.65 13.19
CA GLN A 347 -9.91 -10.96 12.64
C GLN A 347 -8.78 -11.96 12.94
N LYS A 348 -7.52 -11.57 12.71
CA LYS A 348 -6.36 -12.43 12.98
C LYS A 348 -6.27 -12.80 14.47
N TYR A 349 -6.51 -11.86 15.36
CA TYR A 349 -6.57 -12.14 16.80
C TYR A 349 -7.69 -13.13 17.14
N ARG A 350 -8.91 -12.94 16.59
CA ARG A 350 -10.02 -13.88 16.80
C ARG A 350 -9.69 -15.29 16.30
N ASP A 351 -9.09 -15.39 15.12
CA ASP A 351 -8.89 -16.65 14.41
C ASP A 351 -7.77 -17.48 15.04
N TYR A 352 -6.65 -16.87 15.45
CA TYR A 352 -5.45 -17.60 15.89
C TYR A 352 -5.19 -17.56 17.40
N VAL A 353 -5.82 -16.66 18.17
CA VAL A 353 -5.55 -16.54 19.61
C VAL A 353 -6.61 -17.27 20.43
N SER A 354 -6.26 -18.49 20.82
CA SER A 354 -7.00 -19.29 21.80
C SER A 354 -6.70 -18.82 23.24
N SER A 355 -7.53 -19.20 24.21
CA SER A 355 -7.31 -18.88 25.62
C SER A 355 -6.01 -19.45 26.20
N ALA A 356 -5.48 -20.53 25.60
CA ALA A 356 -4.22 -21.15 26.03
C ALA A 356 -2.98 -20.42 25.48
N GLN A 357 -3.13 -19.64 24.41
CA GLN A 357 -2.05 -18.92 23.73
C GLN A 357 -2.09 -17.40 23.97
N ASP A 358 -3.10 -16.92 24.68
CA ASP A 358 -3.27 -15.49 24.96
C ASP A 358 -2.41 -15.04 26.16
N PHE A 359 -1.75 -13.90 26.03
CA PHE A 359 -0.86 -13.37 27.07
C PHE A 359 -0.82 -11.83 27.11
N PRO A 360 -0.46 -11.21 28.25
CA PRO A 360 -0.26 -9.77 28.37
C PRO A 360 0.90 -9.24 27.52
N LEU A 361 0.79 -8.01 27.02
CA LEU A 361 1.83 -7.40 26.17
C LEU A 361 3.19 -7.22 26.88
N VAL A 362 3.20 -7.12 28.21
CA VAL A 362 4.45 -7.11 29.01
C VAL A 362 5.28 -8.39 28.86
N GLN A 363 4.69 -9.49 28.37
CA GLN A 363 5.38 -10.76 28.11
C GLN A 363 5.82 -10.92 26.65
N PHE A 364 5.41 -10.04 25.74
CA PHE A 364 5.82 -10.12 24.34
C PHE A 364 7.31 -9.81 24.17
N ARG A 365 8.04 -10.67 23.46
CA ARG A 365 9.47 -10.51 23.15
C ARG A 365 9.73 -10.44 21.65
N GLY A 366 9.13 -11.37 20.92
CA GLY A 366 9.18 -11.45 19.47
C GLY A 366 8.10 -12.40 18.95
N ARG A 367 7.94 -12.45 17.63
CA ARG A 367 7.00 -13.36 16.97
C ARG A 367 7.63 -14.73 16.74
N HIS A 368 6.86 -15.79 16.97
CA HIS A 368 7.24 -17.18 16.64
C HIS A 368 6.02 -18.04 16.26
N SER A 369 4.83 -17.44 16.16
CA SER A 369 3.58 -18.07 15.73
C SER A 369 2.55 -17.02 15.30
N ALA A 370 1.50 -17.43 14.58
CA ALA A 370 0.41 -16.53 14.20
C ALA A 370 -0.28 -15.86 15.41
N ALA A 371 -0.38 -16.58 16.54
CA ALA A 371 -0.93 -16.06 17.79
C ALA A 371 -0.05 -14.96 18.39
N THR A 372 1.27 -15.21 18.50
CA THR A 372 2.22 -14.21 19.01
C THR A 372 2.32 -12.98 18.12
N GLU A 373 2.15 -13.14 16.80
CA GLU A 373 2.08 -12.01 15.87
C GLU A 373 0.80 -11.19 16.07
N ALA A 374 -0.36 -11.87 16.18
CA ALA A 374 -1.63 -11.21 16.42
C ALA A 374 -1.66 -10.42 17.74
N ILE A 375 -0.96 -10.90 18.76
CA ILE A 375 -0.81 -10.20 20.05
C ILE A 375 0.27 -9.12 19.92
N GLY A 376 1.51 -9.48 19.65
CA GLY A 376 2.65 -8.58 19.69
C GLY A 376 2.61 -7.43 18.70
N TYR A 377 2.16 -7.68 17.47
CA TYR A 377 1.97 -6.65 16.45
C TYR A 377 0.53 -6.13 16.48
N GLY A 378 -0.44 -7.03 16.30
CA GLY A 378 -1.83 -6.65 16.06
C GLY A 378 -2.48 -5.95 17.25
N ARG A 379 -2.44 -6.57 18.44
CA ARG A 379 -2.96 -5.94 19.66
C ARG A 379 -2.19 -4.65 19.92
N THR A 380 -0.86 -4.68 19.96
CA THR A 380 -0.01 -3.51 20.25
C THR A 380 -0.33 -2.30 19.35
N MET A 381 -0.44 -2.53 18.03
CA MET A 381 -0.85 -1.53 17.05
C MET A 381 -2.24 -0.96 17.36
N MET A 382 -3.22 -1.81 17.67
CA MET A 382 -4.57 -1.37 18.03
C MET A 382 -4.60 -0.54 19.32
N GLY A 383 -3.69 -0.78 20.27
CA GLY A 383 -3.59 0.07 21.45
C GLY A 383 -3.00 1.43 21.17
N PHE A 384 -1.97 1.54 20.32
CA PHE A 384 -1.50 2.85 19.88
C PHE A 384 -2.56 3.61 19.08
N HIS A 385 -3.39 2.89 18.31
CA HIS A 385 -4.57 3.47 17.68
C HIS A 385 -5.57 4.01 18.71
N ALA A 386 -5.97 3.19 19.69
CA ALA A 386 -6.88 3.61 20.75
C ALA A 386 -6.30 4.77 21.59
N LEU A 387 -4.99 4.76 21.85
CA LEU A 387 -4.28 5.82 22.55
C LEU A 387 -4.33 7.14 21.77
N ARG A 388 -4.03 7.13 20.46
CA ARG A 388 -4.18 8.29 19.56
C ARG A 388 -5.61 8.81 19.60
N ARG A 389 -6.62 7.92 19.56
CA ARG A 389 -8.04 8.31 19.63
C ARG A 389 -8.39 8.97 20.97
N ALA A 390 -7.81 8.52 22.07
CA ALA A 390 -8.05 9.07 23.40
C ALA A 390 -7.41 10.47 23.59
N VAL A 391 -6.19 10.67 23.11
CA VAL A 391 -5.45 11.94 23.34
C VAL A 391 -5.58 12.96 22.20
N GLY A 392 -6.00 12.53 21.02
CA GLY A 392 -6.05 13.33 19.79
C GLY A 392 -4.73 13.40 19.02
N ASP A 393 -4.82 13.66 17.71
CA ASP A 393 -3.69 13.63 16.78
C ASP A 393 -2.55 14.58 17.17
N GLU A 394 -2.87 15.79 17.62
CA GLU A 394 -1.87 16.79 17.99
C GLU A 394 -1.02 16.31 19.18
N ASN A 395 -1.66 15.81 20.22
CA ASN A 395 -0.96 15.28 21.40
C ASN A 395 -0.20 14.01 21.05
N PHE A 396 -0.74 13.15 20.18
CA PHE A 396 -0.04 11.96 19.73
C PHE A 396 1.26 12.31 18.97
N ARG A 397 1.25 13.29 18.07
CA ARG A 397 2.47 13.80 17.41
C ARG A 397 3.49 14.36 18.40
N LYS A 398 3.03 15.19 19.36
CA LYS A 398 3.89 15.73 20.42
C LYS A 398 4.50 14.62 21.27
N PHE A 399 3.76 13.55 21.56
CA PHE A 399 4.26 12.37 22.23
C PHE A 399 5.37 11.70 21.44
N LEU A 400 5.17 11.40 20.15
CA LEU A 400 6.20 10.76 19.33
C LEU A 400 7.51 11.56 19.35
N ALA A 401 7.41 12.87 19.14
CA ALA A 401 8.59 13.75 19.13
C ALA A 401 9.27 13.85 20.51
N ARG A 402 8.48 13.97 21.59
CA ARG A 402 9.01 14.03 22.96
C ARG A 402 9.65 12.71 23.38
N PHE A 403 8.97 11.59 23.14
CA PHE A 403 9.43 10.27 23.52
C PHE A 403 10.76 9.94 22.81
N TYR A 404 10.84 10.21 21.51
CA TYR A 404 12.09 10.09 20.77
C TYR A 404 13.21 10.95 21.36
N ARG A 405 12.96 12.25 21.57
CA ARG A 405 13.97 13.16 22.13
C ARG A 405 14.45 12.73 23.52
N ASP A 406 13.54 12.31 24.40
CA ASP A 406 13.86 12.04 25.79
C ASP A 406 14.56 10.68 25.97
N PHE A 407 14.30 9.71 25.06
CA PHE A 407 14.82 8.34 25.12
C PHE A 407 15.82 7.95 24.02
N LYS A 408 16.17 8.84 23.07
CA LYS A 408 17.23 8.55 22.08
C LYS A 408 18.53 8.14 22.80
N GLY A 409 19.08 6.98 22.43
CA GLY A 409 20.27 6.38 23.04
C GLY A 409 20.03 5.74 24.41
N LYS A 410 18.78 5.38 24.73
CA LYS A 410 18.36 4.73 25.99
C LYS A 410 17.35 3.62 25.72
N ARG A 411 17.14 2.74 26.70
CA ARG A 411 16.05 1.77 26.73
C ARG A 411 14.77 2.40 27.28
N ALA A 412 13.61 1.98 26.77
CA ALA A 412 12.30 2.42 27.21
C ALA A 412 11.33 1.24 27.32
N SER A 413 10.34 1.37 28.19
CA SER A 413 9.29 0.40 28.47
C SER A 413 7.88 0.98 28.17
N PHE A 414 6.84 0.15 28.29
CA PHE A 414 5.46 0.65 28.20
C PHE A 414 5.11 1.69 29.30
N ASP A 415 5.76 1.65 30.47
CA ASP A 415 5.60 2.68 31.50
C ASP A 415 6.14 4.04 31.04
N ASP A 416 7.26 4.03 30.32
CA ASP A 416 7.86 5.25 29.77
C ASP A 416 6.97 5.84 28.66
N VAL A 417 6.37 4.98 27.84
CA VAL A 417 5.34 5.38 26.85
C VAL A 417 4.17 6.05 27.55
N ARG A 418 3.62 5.43 28.60
CA ARG A 418 2.50 5.97 29.38
C ARG A 418 2.84 7.34 29.97
N THR A 419 3.89 7.40 30.78
CA THR A 419 4.26 8.61 31.52
C THR A 419 4.60 9.77 30.59
N THR A 420 5.23 9.50 29.45
CA THR A 420 5.48 10.52 28.41
C THR A 420 4.18 11.02 27.81
N MET A 421 3.22 10.13 27.53
CA MET A 421 1.92 10.51 26.99
C MET A 421 1.06 11.30 28.00
N GLU A 422 1.03 10.88 29.27
CA GLU A 422 0.36 11.62 30.36
C GLU A 422 0.97 13.02 30.49
N ALA A 423 2.30 13.14 30.42
CA ALA A 423 3.00 14.41 30.49
C ALA A 423 2.78 15.33 29.27
N VAL A 424 2.35 14.80 28.13
CA VAL A 424 2.00 15.58 26.92
C VAL A 424 0.52 15.95 26.89
N SER A 425 -0.35 14.99 27.20
CA SER A 425 -1.80 15.14 27.08
C SER A 425 -2.47 15.74 28.32
N GLY A 426 -1.84 15.63 29.50
CA GLY A 426 -2.44 15.98 30.79
C GLY A 426 -3.54 15.02 31.26
N GLN A 427 -3.75 13.90 30.57
CA GLN A 427 -4.75 12.89 30.93
C GLN A 427 -4.13 11.79 31.81
N ASP A 428 -4.90 11.21 32.74
CA ASP A 428 -4.51 10.00 33.48
C ASP A 428 -4.80 8.76 32.63
N LEU A 429 -3.76 7.99 32.32
CA LEU A 429 -3.83 6.84 31.44
C LEU A 429 -3.49 5.53 32.18
N ALA A 430 -3.35 5.57 33.52
CA ALA A 430 -2.99 4.42 34.33
C ALA A 430 -3.94 3.23 34.11
N ARG A 431 -5.25 3.50 34.12
CA ARG A 431 -6.27 2.46 33.88
C ARG A 431 -6.21 1.90 32.45
N PHE A 432 -5.99 2.74 31.45
CA PHE A 432 -5.88 2.30 30.06
C PHE A 432 -4.71 1.32 29.89
N PHE A 433 -3.52 1.66 30.42
CA PHE A 433 -2.35 0.78 30.34
C PHE A 433 -2.52 -0.49 31.17
N ALA A 434 -3.05 -0.41 32.39
CA ALA A 434 -3.33 -1.61 33.20
C ALA A 434 -4.27 -2.59 32.46
N ASP A 435 -5.35 -2.08 31.86
CA ASP A 435 -6.31 -2.89 31.12
C ASP A 435 -5.73 -3.46 29.83
N TRP A 436 -4.95 -2.67 29.10
CA TRP A 436 -4.57 -3.00 27.74
C TRP A 436 -3.18 -3.65 27.61
N ILE A 437 -2.23 -3.34 28.50
CA ILE A 437 -0.85 -3.86 28.49
C ILE A 437 -0.66 -5.06 29.43
N GLU A 438 -1.22 -4.98 30.65
CA GLU A 438 -0.89 -5.93 31.73
C GLU A 438 -1.85 -7.13 31.81
N ARG A 439 -3.00 -7.07 31.13
CA ARG A 439 -4.01 -8.13 31.13
C ARG A 439 -4.03 -8.91 29.82
N ALA A 440 -4.25 -10.23 29.87
CA ALA A 440 -4.65 -11.00 28.69
C ALA A 440 -6.15 -10.76 28.37
N SER A 441 -6.65 -11.32 27.27
CA SER A 441 -8.01 -11.19 26.75
C SER A 441 -8.32 -9.85 26.07
N ALA A 442 -9.52 -9.77 25.50
CA ALA A 442 -10.07 -8.61 24.81
C ALA A 442 -11.56 -8.46 25.16
N PRO A 443 -12.11 -7.22 25.19
CA PRO A 443 -13.54 -7.02 25.38
C PRO A 443 -14.33 -7.65 24.22
N ALA A 444 -15.52 -8.18 24.50
CA ALA A 444 -16.48 -8.66 23.51
C ALA A 444 -17.79 -7.91 23.74
N LEU A 445 -18.29 -7.20 22.72
CA LEU A 445 -19.41 -6.27 22.87
C LEU A 445 -20.73 -6.88 22.38
N ALA A 446 -21.81 -6.49 23.04
CA ALA A 446 -23.17 -6.70 22.57
C ALA A 446 -23.97 -5.41 22.72
N VAL A 447 -24.95 -5.19 21.84
CA VAL A 447 -25.85 -4.04 21.89
C VAL A 447 -27.30 -4.50 21.90
N ARG A 448 -28.12 -3.85 22.73
CA ARG A 448 -29.57 -4.05 22.79
C ARG A 448 -30.26 -2.70 22.80
N LEU A 449 -31.16 -2.48 21.84
CA LEU A 449 -32.02 -1.29 21.84
C LEU A 449 -33.09 -1.41 22.92
N THR A 450 -33.39 -0.28 23.55
CA THR A 450 -34.48 -0.13 24.50
C THR A 450 -35.65 0.61 23.84
N ALA A 451 -35.37 1.71 23.12
CA ALA A 451 -36.39 2.50 22.45
C ALA A 451 -35.82 3.29 21.26
N VAL A 452 -36.65 3.52 20.26
CA VAL A 452 -36.43 4.53 19.21
C VAL A 452 -37.70 5.37 19.16
N THR A 453 -37.62 6.63 19.57
CA THR A 453 -38.79 7.51 19.70
C THR A 453 -38.62 8.77 18.89
N ASN A 454 -39.72 9.30 18.35
CA ASN A 454 -39.78 10.64 17.78
C ASN A 454 -40.44 11.56 18.81
N VAL A 455 -39.68 12.52 19.32
CA VAL A 455 -40.17 13.48 20.32
C VAL A 455 -40.53 14.77 19.60
N GLU A 456 -41.84 15.01 19.45
CA GLU A 456 -42.34 16.29 18.94
C GLU A 456 -42.04 17.42 19.93
N ARG A 457 -41.56 18.58 19.44
CA ARG A 457 -41.46 19.79 20.26
C ARG A 457 -42.87 20.19 20.70
N ARG A 458 -43.22 19.96 21.97
CA ARG A 458 -44.35 20.65 22.60
C ARG A 458 -44.05 22.14 22.65
N THR A 459 -44.72 22.94 21.82
CA THR A 459 -44.87 24.38 22.08
C THR A 459 -45.83 24.57 23.26
N PRO A 460 -45.56 25.47 24.23
CA PRO A 460 -46.43 25.70 25.38
C PRO A 460 -47.79 26.33 25.09
N ASP A 461 -48.09 26.74 23.84
CA ASP A 461 -49.37 27.33 23.46
C ASP A 461 -50.26 26.30 22.76
N ALA A 462 -51.28 25.84 23.46
CA ALA A 462 -52.37 25.04 22.92
C ALA A 462 -53.44 25.97 22.36
N ASP A 463 -53.47 26.16 21.03
CA ASP A 463 -54.72 26.44 20.27
C ASP A 463 -54.57 26.54 18.73
N ARG A 464 -53.51 25.97 18.12
CA ARG A 464 -53.47 25.80 16.66
C ARG A 464 -52.75 24.50 16.25
N PRO A 465 -53.33 23.66 15.39
CA PRO A 465 -52.60 22.51 14.84
C PRO A 465 -51.48 23.05 13.92
N PRO A 466 -50.23 22.57 14.04
CA PRO A 466 -49.17 23.00 13.16
C PRO A 466 -49.43 22.50 11.74
N PRO A 467 -49.25 23.33 10.70
CA PRO A 467 -49.27 22.86 9.33
C PRO A 467 -48.02 21.99 9.10
N HIS A 468 -48.22 20.80 8.52
CA HIS A 468 -47.21 19.84 8.06
C HIS A 468 -45.74 20.32 8.12
N ALA A 469 -45.07 20.08 9.24
CA ALA A 469 -43.62 20.26 9.38
C ALA A 469 -43.05 19.04 10.13
N ASN A 470 -42.32 18.20 9.40
CA ASN A 470 -41.56 17.06 9.91
C ASN A 470 -40.40 17.52 10.82
N GLY A 471 -40.69 18.09 11.99
CA GLY A 471 -39.71 18.77 12.86
C GLY A 471 -39.63 18.22 14.29
N GLY A 472 -39.57 16.89 14.47
CA GLY A 472 -39.32 16.24 15.76
C GLY A 472 -37.87 15.79 15.92
N THR A 473 -37.39 15.70 17.17
CA THR A 473 -36.07 15.12 17.48
C THR A 473 -36.24 13.62 17.68
N TYR A 474 -35.45 12.81 16.98
CA TYR A 474 -35.43 11.37 17.19
C TYR A 474 -34.46 11.02 18.31
N VAL A 475 -34.84 10.06 19.15
CA VAL A 475 -34.04 9.59 20.28
C VAL A 475 -33.84 8.09 20.16
N VAL A 476 -32.57 7.67 20.07
CA VAL A 476 -32.16 6.25 20.03
C VAL A 476 -31.57 5.89 21.39
N GLU A 477 -32.20 4.93 22.08
CA GLU A 477 -31.83 4.48 23.42
C GLU A 477 -31.53 2.99 23.44
N GLY A 478 -30.50 2.61 24.19
CA GLY A 478 -30.11 1.22 24.32
C GLY A 478 -29.07 0.98 25.39
N VAL A 479 -28.56 -0.25 25.43
CA VAL A 479 -27.52 -0.71 26.34
C VAL A 479 -26.43 -1.39 25.54
N ILE A 480 -25.18 -1.04 25.82
CA ILE A 480 -24.00 -1.76 25.35
C ILE A 480 -23.44 -2.56 26.53
N SER A 481 -23.12 -3.83 26.33
CA SER A 481 -22.58 -4.72 27.36
C SER A 481 -21.32 -5.47 26.92
N GLN A 482 -20.51 -5.85 27.89
CA GLN A 482 -19.34 -6.71 27.73
C GLN A 482 -19.73 -8.16 28.03
N THR A 483 -19.33 -9.09 27.15
CA THR A 483 -19.76 -10.50 27.16
C THR A 483 -18.61 -11.49 27.35
N GLN A 484 -17.37 -11.01 27.33
CA GLN A 484 -16.20 -11.85 27.56
C GLN A 484 -16.17 -12.40 29.00
N PRO A 485 -15.58 -13.58 29.23
CA PRO A 485 -15.34 -14.07 30.58
C PRO A 485 -14.29 -13.21 31.30
N GLY A 486 -14.50 -12.96 32.59
CA GLY A 486 -13.59 -12.19 33.44
C GLY A 486 -14.04 -10.76 33.73
N ALA A 487 -13.13 -9.93 34.23
CA ALA A 487 -13.43 -8.54 34.59
C ALA A 487 -13.66 -7.66 33.35
N PRO A 488 -14.61 -6.70 33.39
CA PRO A 488 -14.81 -5.77 32.28
C PRO A 488 -13.57 -4.90 32.03
N PHE A 489 -13.37 -4.51 30.78
CA PHE A 489 -12.38 -3.52 30.37
C PHE A 489 -13.01 -2.12 30.42
N ALA A 490 -12.22 -1.09 30.72
CA ALA A 490 -12.65 0.28 30.52
C ALA A 490 -12.49 0.65 29.05
N VAL A 491 -13.59 0.82 28.33
CA VAL A 491 -13.55 1.18 26.91
C VAL A 491 -14.52 2.29 26.59
N ASP A 492 -14.08 3.20 25.74
CA ASP A 492 -14.89 4.28 25.20
C ASP A 492 -15.40 3.86 23.83
N VAL A 493 -16.66 3.43 23.77
CA VAL A 493 -17.22 2.77 22.59
C VAL A 493 -17.72 3.79 21.57
N PRO A 494 -17.16 3.85 20.34
CA PRO A 494 -17.70 4.69 19.28
C PRO A 494 -19.06 4.15 18.83
N VAL A 495 -20.03 5.05 18.67
CA VAL A 495 -21.38 4.71 18.20
C VAL A 495 -21.78 5.70 17.12
N VAL A 496 -22.28 5.21 16.00
CA VAL A 496 -22.73 6.05 14.89
C VAL A 496 -24.18 5.75 14.58
N VAL A 497 -25.03 6.78 14.59
CA VAL A 497 -26.41 6.68 14.12
C VAL A 497 -26.47 7.23 12.70
N GLN A 498 -26.61 6.36 11.71
CA GLN A 498 -26.87 6.75 10.34
C GLN A 498 -28.32 7.23 10.24
N THR A 499 -28.56 8.33 9.55
CA THR A 499 -29.89 8.93 9.39
C THR A 499 -30.23 9.10 7.90
N THR A 500 -31.44 9.57 7.59
CA THR A 500 -31.79 9.98 6.20
C THR A 500 -31.00 11.19 5.72
N GLY A 501 -30.40 11.96 6.63
CA GLY A 501 -29.52 13.08 6.33
C GLY A 501 -28.10 12.76 6.76
N LYS A 502 -27.58 13.51 7.74
CA LYS A 502 -26.20 13.33 8.22
C LYS A 502 -26.12 12.30 9.34
N ALA A 503 -25.12 11.41 9.28
CA ALA A 503 -24.82 10.51 10.39
C ALA A 503 -24.39 11.29 11.65
N VAL A 504 -24.74 10.77 12.82
CA VAL A 504 -24.41 11.36 14.13
C VAL A 504 -23.43 10.44 14.85
N ASP A 505 -22.23 10.96 15.13
CA ASP A 505 -21.20 10.28 15.91
C ASP A 505 -21.39 10.54 17.41
N ALA A 506 -21.28 9.48 18.21
CA ALA A 506 -21.36 9.51 19.66
C ALA A 506 -20.30 8.58 20.28
N LYS A 507 -20.05 8.75 21.58
CA LYS A 507 -19.14 7.91 22.36
C LYS A 507 -19.84 7.46 23.63
N VAL A 508 -19.79 6.16 23.94
CA VAL A 508 -20.39 5.58 25.14
C VAL A 508 -19.28 5.08 26.06
N ALA A 509 -19.11 5.72 27.21
CA ALA A 509 -18.12 5.31 28.21
C ALA A 509 -18.60 4.03 28.91
N LEU A 510 -17.90 2.91 28.67
CA LEU A 510 -18.21 1.60 29.22
C LEU A 510 -17.14 1.20 30.24
N ALA A 511 -17.34 1.64 31.49
CA ALA A 511 -16.40 1.41 32.59
C ALA A 511 -16.66 0.10 33.38
N GLY A 512 -17.73 -0.61 33.04
CA GLY A 512 -18.21 -1.82 33.74
C GLY A 512 -18.85 -2.82 32.77
N PRO A 513 -19.67 -3.78 33.27
CA PRO A 513 -20.25 -4.83 32.43
C PRO A 513 -21.27 -4.31 31.41
N SER A 514 -21.90 -3.16 31.66
CA SER A 514 -22.84 -2.52 30.73
C SER A 514 -22.94 -1.02 30.95
N ALA A 515 -23.32 -0.28 29.90
CA ALA A 515 -23.65 1.13 29.95
C ALA A 515 -24.87 1.43 29.06
N SER A 516 -25.80 2.22 29.58
CA SER A 516 -26.92 2.75 28.79
C SER A 516 -26.48 3.94 27.96
N PHE A 517 -27.07 4.13 26.79
CA PHE A 517 -26.84 5.30 25.94
C PHE A 517 -28.16 5.90 25.47
N ARG A 518 -28.10 7.20 25.17
CA ARG A 518 -29.19 7.99 24.59
C ARG A 518 -28.59 8.95 23.58
N ILE A 519 -28.94 8.79 22.30
CA ILE A 519 -28.41 9.58 21.19
C ILE A 519 -29.58 10.29 20.51
N GLU A 520 -29.45 11.61 20.33
CA GLU A 520 -30.45 12.43 19.65
C GLU A 520 -30.02 12.70 18.20
N THR A 521 -30.97 12.59 17.27
CA THR A 521 -30.75 12.91 15.86
C THR A 521 -31.84 13.85 15.35
N ALA A 522 -31.44 14.81 14.49
CA ALA A 522 -32.37 15.73 13.84
C ALA A 522 -33.15 15.04 12.71
N ASP A 523 -32.47 14.16 11.98
CA ASP A 523 -33.03 13.39 10.89
C ASP A 523 -33.47 11.99 11.37
N PRO A 524 -34.48 11.38 10.72
CA PRO A 524 -34.91 10.02 11.03
C PRO A 524 -33.75 9.01 11.00
N PRO A 525 -33.55 8.22 12.08
CA PRO A 525 -32.48 7.25 12.14
C PRO A 525 -32.77 6.02 11.26
N LEU A 526 -31.74 5.52 10.59
CA LEU A 526 -31.76 4.36 9.70
C LEU A 526 -31.04 3.17 10.33
N MET A 527 -29.80 3.37 10.79
CA MET A 527 -28.97 2.31 11.38
C MET A 527 -28.26 2.82 12.62
N LEU A 528 -28.12 1.97 13.63
CA LEU A 528 -27.16 2.12 14.72
C LEU A 528 -25.94 1.25 14.42
N HIS A 529 -24.74 1.82 14.44
CA HIS A 529 -23.50 1.05 14.37
C HIS A 529 -22.67 1.25 15.63
N VAL A 530 -22.20 0.16 16.22
CA VAL A 530 -21.29 0.15 17.36
C VAL A 530 -19.90 -0.24 16.86
N ASP A 531 -18.93 0.63 17.08
CA ASP A 531 -17.55 0.52 16.58
C ASP A 531 -17.42 0.24 15.06
N PRO A 532 -18.11 0.99 14.17
CA PRO A 532 -18.14 0.71 12.73
C PRO A 532 -16.79 0.81 12.01
N ALA A 533 -15.84 1.58 12.56
CA ALA A 533 -14.50 1.75 12.00
C ALA A 533 -13.45 0.80 12.59
N PHE A 534 -13.89 -0.12 13.48
CA PHE A 534 -13.03 -1.04 14.22
C PHE A 534 -11.91 -0.30 14.98
N ASP A 535 -12.26 0.75 15.72
CA ASP A 535 -11.32 1.57 16.49
C ASP A 535 -10.86 0.87 17.78
N LEU A 536 -11.64 -0.10 18.28
CA LEU A 536 -11.36 -0.77 19.53
C LEU A 536 -10.56 -2.06 19.32
N PHE A 537 -9.56 -2.29 20.17
CA PHE A 537 -9.08 -3.65 20.37
C PHE A 537 -10.15 -4.46 21.09
N ARG A 538 -10.85 -5.34 20.36
CA ARG A 538 -11.93 -6.19 20.87
C ARG A 538 -11.97 -7.52 20.14
N ARG A 539 -12.55 -8.53 20.77
CA ARG A 539 -12.86 -9.80 20.11
C ARG A 539 -14.09 -9.57 19.21
N LEU A 540 -13.91 -9.76 17.90
CA LEU A 540 -15.00 -9.65 16.93
C LEU A 540 -15.99 -10.80 17.08
N ASP A 541 -17.27 -10.52 16.94
CA ASP A 541 -18.25 -11.56 16.65
C ASP A 541 -17.93 -12.16 15.27
N ALA A 542 -18.17 -13.46 15.11
CA ALA A 542 -17.84 -14.15 13.87
C ALA A 542 -18.56 -13.57 12.65
N ARG A 543 -19.72 -12.91 12.83
CA ARG A 543 -20.52 -12.26 11.78
C ARG A 543 -19.99 -10.91 11.32
N GLU A 544 -19.02 -10.36 12.05
CA GLU A 544 -18.38 -9.08 11.67
C GLU A 544 -17.27 -9.25 10.64
N THR A 545 -16.89 -10.49 10.33
CA THR A 545 -15.97 -10.80 9.24
C THR A 545 -16.57 -11.85 8.31
N PRO A 546 -16.11 -11.90 7.05
CA PRO A 546 -16.37 -13.02 6.16
C PRO A 546 -15.78 -14.32 6.74
N PRO A 547 -16.35 -15.49 6.41
CA PRO A 547 -15.70 -16.76 6.74
C PRO A 547 -14.40 -16.91 5.95
N SER A 548 -13.36 -17.46 6.55
CA SER A 548 -12.01 -17.38 5.99
C SER A 548 -11.14 -18.61 6.28
N LEU A 549 -10.08 -18.80 5.50
CA LEU A 549 -9.12 -19.89 5.73
C LEU A 549 -8.49 -19.80 7.13
N GLY A 550 -8.34 -18.60 7.70
CA GLY A 550 -7.78 -18.39 9.02
C GLY A 550 -8.57 -19.07 10.13
N GLN A 551 -9.90 -19.14 10.01
CA GLN A 551 -10.75 -19.88 10.96
C GLN A 551 -10.56 -21.40 10.86
N LEU A 552 -10.19 -21.90 9.68
CA LEU A 552 -9.92 -23.33 9.49
C LEU A 552 -8.55 -23.69 10.09
N PHE A 553 -7.51 -22.89 9.83
CA PHE A 553 -6.16 -23.09 10.36
C PHE A 553 -6.01 -22.72 11.84
N GLY A 554 -6.84 -21.82 12.35
CA GLY A 554 -6.88 -21.44 13.76
C GLY A 554 -7.65 -22.41 14.66
N ASP A 555 -8.40 -23.35 14.08
CA ASP A 555 -9.05 -24.41 14.86
C ASP A 555 -8.00 -25.42 15.34
N ALA A 556 -8.04 -25.78 16.63
CA ALA A 556 -7.04 -26.68 17.21
C ALA A 556 -7.14 -28.12 16.69
N ALA A 557 -8.33 -28.56 16.25
CA ALA A 557 -8.55 -29.95 15.84
C ALA A 557 -9.64 -30.06 14.75
N PRO A 558 -9.44 -29.46 13.56
CA PRO A 558 -10.42 -29.52 12.49
C PRO A 558 -10.58 -30.95 11.98
N LEU A 559 -11.74 -31.24 11.40
CA LEU A 559 -11.99 -32.50 10.71
C LEU A 559 -11.70 -32.32 9.21
N VAL A 560 -10.81 -33.13 8.65
CA VAL A 560 -10.59 -33.24 7.21
C VAL A 560 -11.36 -34.45 6.69
N VAL A 561 -12.30 -34.20 5.78
CA VAL A 561 -13.17 -35.21 5.17
C VAL A 561 -12.81 -35.31 3.69
N ILE A 562 -12.21 -36.43 3.29
CA ILE A 562 -11.82 -36.70 1.90
C ILE A 562 -12.95 -37.48 1.22
N ALA A 563 -13.31 -37.10 0.00
CA ALA A 563 -14.29 -37.83 -0.79
C ALA A 563 -13.82 -39.26 -1.10
N ALA A 564 -14.60 -40.27 -0.73
CA ALA A 564 -14.27 -41.67 -1.02
C ALA A 564 -14.33 -42.03 -2.52
N SER A 565 -14.86 -41.12 -3.35
CA SER A 565 -14.95 -41.25 -4.81
C SER A 565 -13.70 -40.79 -5.55
N GLU A 566 -12.72 -40.19 -4.85
CA GLU A 566 -11.44 -39.78 -5.45
C GLU A 566 -10.58 -41.00 -5.78
N ASP A 567 -9.73 -40.89 -6.80
CA ASP A 567 -8.78 -41.96 -7.10
C ASP A 567 -7.70 -42.08 -6.01
N PRO A 568 -6.97 -43.21 -5.94
CA PRO A 568 -5.99 -43.44 -4.89
C PRO A 568 -4.86 -42.41 -4.83
N ALA A 569 -4.45 -41.83 -5.96
CA ALA A 569 -3.37 -40.85 -5.99
C ALA A 569 -3.81 -39.51 -5.38
N HIS A 570 -5.00 -39.02 -5.76
CA HIS A 570 -5.58 -37.83 -5.14
C HIS A 570 -5.84 -38.03 -3.65
N THR A 571 -6.39 -39.19 -3.26
CA THR A 571 -6.65 -39.51 -1.85
C THR A 571 -5.36 -39.48 -1.01
N ALA A 572 -4.27 -40.06 -1.52
CA ALA A 572 -2.98 -40.06 -0.83
C ALA A 572 -2.38 -38.65 -0.72
N ALA A 573 -2.44 -37.86 -1.78
CA ALA A 573 -1.91 -36.50 -1.79
C ALA A 573 -2.71 -35.53 -0.91
N TYR A 574 -4.04 -35.65 -0.89
CA TYR A 574 -4.91 -34.94 0.03
C TYR A 574 -4.61 -35.27 1.50
N ARG A 575 -4.37 -36.56 1.80
CA ARG A 575 -3.94 -36.97 3.14
C ARG A 575 -2.58 -36.39 3.50
N ALA A 576 -1.60 -36.43 2.60
CA ALA A 576 -0.28 -35.84 2.82
C ALA A 576 -0.35 -34.34 3.05
N MET A 577 -1.20 -33.62 2.30
CA MET A 577 -1.45 -32.19 2.50
C MET A 577 -2.01 -31.91 3.90
N ALA A 578 -3.06 -32.62 4.33
CA ALA A 578 -3.61 -32.45 5.68
C ALA A 578 -2.59 -32.78 6.79
N GLU A 579 -1.77 -33.80 6.60
CA GLU A 579 -0.72 -34.19 7.55
C GLU A 579 0.39 -33.13 7.64
N SER A 580 0.74 -32.48 6.53
CA SER A 580 1.75 -31.41 6.50
C SER A 580 1.37 -30.17 7.31
N TRP A 581 0.08 -29.99 7.61
CA TRP A 581 -0.42 -28.88 8.41
C TRP A 581 -0.42 -29.16 9.91
N LYS A 582 -0.08 -30.38 10.35
CA LYS A 582 -0.02 -30.71 11.77
C LYS A 582 1.02 -29.87 12.50
N ALA A 583 0.60 -29.27 13.59
CA ALA A 583 1.45 -28.51 14.49
C ALA A 583 0.93 -28.61 15.94
N PRO A 584 1.73 -28.27 16.98
CA PRO A 584 1.28 -28.32 18.37
C PRO A 584 -0.05 -27.63 18.64
N ALA A 585 -0.35 -26.54 17.93
CA ALA A 585 -1.60 -25.79 18.04
C ALA A 585 -2.69 -26.19 17.02
N HIS A 586 -2.41 -27.11 16.09
CA HIS A 586 -3.31 -27.48 14.99
C HIS A 586 -3.17 -28.97 14.61
N ALA A 587 -4.15 -29.79 14.99
CA ALA A 587 -4.10 -31.24 14.82
C ALA A 587 -5.30 -31.75 13.97
N PRO A 588 -5.24 -31.62 12.63
CA PRO A 588 -6.30 -32.09 11.75
C PRO A 588 -6.51 -33.61 11.87
N LYS A 589 -7.77 -34.03 11.99
CA LYS A 589 -8.18 -35.45 11.95
C LYS A 589 -8.70 -35.79 10.56
N VAL A 590 -8.09 -36.76 9.87
CA VAL A 590 -8.44 -37.13 8.49
C VAL A 590 -9.33 -38.37 8.45
N VAL A 591 -10.48 -38.28 7.77
CA VAL A 591 -11.47 -39.36 7.55
C VAL A 591 -12.00 -39.32 6.11
N LEU A 592 -12.66 -40.38 5.66
CA LEU A 592 -13.42 -40.39 4.42
C LEU A 592 -14.85 -39.87 4.64
N ASP A 593 -15.47 -39.33 3.61
CA ASP A 593 -16.85 -38.84 3.66
C ASP A 593 -17.87 -39.94 4.00
N THR A 594 -17.60 -41.19 3.61
CA THR A 594 -18.38 -42.37 3.99
C THR A 594 -18.35 -42.69 5.48
N GLU A 595 -17.34 -42.23 6.22
CA GLU A 595 -17.18 -42.45 7.67
C GLU A 595 -17.92 -41.42 8.53
N VAL A 596 -18.46 -40.35 7.92
CA VAL A 596 -19.04 -39.20 8.63
C VAL A 596 -20.51 -39.05 8.28
N THR A 597 -21.47 -39.37 9.15
CA THR A 597 -22.90 -39.23 8.84
C THR A 597 -23.34 -37.77 8.63
N SER A 598 -22.82 -36.86 9.44
CA SER A 598 -23.12 -35.42 9.40
C SER A 598 -21.90 -34.62 9.84
N LEU A 599 -21.75 -33.40 9.32
CA LEU A 599 -20.63 -32.54 9.70
C LEU A 599 -20.74 -32.09 11.18
N PRO A 600 -19.65 -32.16 11.95
CA PRO A 600 -19.64 -31.75 13.35
C PRO A 600 -19.77 -30.23 13.49
N THR A 601 -20.55 -29.76 14.46
CA THR A 601 -20.76 -28.32 14.72
C THR A 601 -19.75 -27.72 15.70
N ASP A 602 -18.99 -28.55 16.42
CA ASP A 602 -18.07 -28.13 17.49
C ASP A 602 -16.68 -27.70 16.98
N ARG A 603 -16.42 -27.87 15.68
CA ARG A 603 -15.10 -27.66 15.04
C ARG A 603 -15.24 -27.24 13.58
N SER A 604 -14.19 -26.63 13.06
CA SER A 604 -14.04 -26.36 11.63
C SER A 604 -13.85 -27.65 10.81
N VAL A 605 -14.29 -27.63 9.56
CA VAL A 605 -14.25 -28.80 8.66
C VAL A 605 -13.59 -28.45 7.32
N TRP A 606 -12.68 -29.30 6.86
CA TRP A 606 -12.17 -29.31 5.49
C TRP A 606 -12.83 -30.42 4.70
N LEU A 607 -13.34 -30.11 3.52
CA LEU A 607 -13.87 -31.05 2.54
C LEU A 607 -12.90 -31.11 1.37
N PHE A 608 -12.29 -32.27 1.15
CA PHE A 608 -11.35 -32.48 0.06
C PHE A 608 -11.97 -33.34 -1.02
N GLY A 609 -11.70 -32.96 -2.26
CA GLY A 609 -12.17 -33.68 -3.44
C GLY A 609 -13.46 -33.10 -4.01
N ARG A 610 -13.58 -33.23 -5.33
CA ARG A 610 -14.74 -32.74 -6.08
C ARG A 610 -15.99 -33.56 -5.78
N GLY A 611 -15.81 -34.86 -5.59
CA GLY A 611 -16.90 -35.82 -5.33
C GLY A 611 -17.38 -35.86 -3.88
N ASN A 612 -16.96 -34.91 -3.03
CA ASN A 612 -17.30 -34.90 -1.61
C ASN A 612 -18.80 -34.67 -1.41
N ARG A 613 -19.49 -35.62 -0.76
CA ARG A 613 -20.95 -35.57 -0.62
C ARG A 613 -21.49 -34.34 0.13
N PHE A 614 -20.66 -33.68 0.93
CA PHE A 614 -21.04 -32.49 1.70
C PHE A 614 -20.72 -31.17 0.98
N ALA A 615 -20.00 -31.20 -0.14
CA ALA A 615 -19.55 -29.99 -0.81
C ALA A 615 -20.66 -29.26 -1.58
N LYS A 616 -21.71 -29.99 -2.00
CA LYS A 616 -22.80 -29.44 -2.82
C LYS A 616 -23.47 -28.23 -2.16
N ASP A 617 -23.72 -28.31 -0.86
CA ASP A 617 -24.38 -27.25 -0.09
C ASP A 617 -23.53 -25.97 0.06
N LEU A 618 -22.22 -26.04 -0.23
CA LEU A 618 -21.30 -24.89 -0.18
C LEU A 618 -21.24 -24.12 -1.51
N VAL A 619 -21.57 -24.80 -2.62
CA VAL A 619 -21.43 -24.32 -4.00
C VAL A 619 -22.75 -23.99 -4.68
N ASP A 620 -23.88 -24.36 -4.08
CA ASP A 620 -25.21 -23.98 -4.56
C ASP A 620 -25.59 -22.60 -3.99
N GLY A 621 -25.57 -21.55 -4.83
CA GLY A 621 -25.95 -20.19 -4.42
C GLY A 621 -25.78 -19.11 -5.50
N THR A 622 -26.10 -17.86 -5.19
CA THR A 622 -26.04 -16.73 -6.16
C THR A 622 -24.62 -16.27 -6.48
N ALA A 623 -23.66 -16.49 -5.58
CA ALA A 623 -22.27 -16.02 -5.72
C ALA A 623 -21.29 -17.10 -6.23
N VAL A 624 -21.65 -18.39 -6.13
CA VAL A 624 -20.82 -19.51 -6.60
C VAL A 624 -21.69 -20.46 -7.40
N ARG A 625 -21.16 -20.92 -8.54
CA ARG A 625 -21.82 -21.91 -9.41
C ARG A 625 -20.81 -22.94 -9.86
N LEU A 626 -21.09 -24.21 -9.60
CA LEU A 626 -20.26 -25.33 -10.03
C LEU A 626 -20.85 -25.98 -11.28
N ASP A 627 -20.10 -25.98 -12.39
CA ASP A 627 -20.44 -26.67 -13.63
C ASP A 627 -19.58 -27.93 -13.82
N ALA A 628 -19.85 -28.72 -14.87
CA ALA A 628 -19.11 -29.94 -15.17
C ALA A 628 -17.59 -29.73 -15.36
N GLY A 629 -17.14 -28.56 -15.80
CA GLY A 629 -15.71 -28.28 -16.05
C GLY A 629 -15.16 -27.02 -15.41
N ALA A 630 -15.97 -26.25 -14.68
CA ALA A 630 -15.57 -24.95 -14.16
C ALA A 630 -16.29 -24.61 -12.85
N VAL A 631 -15.68 -23.76 -12.05
CA VAL A 631 -16.33 -23.09 -10.92
C VAL A 631 -16.39 -21.59 -11.21
N THR A 632 -17.58 -21.01 -11.12
CA THR A 632 -17.79 -19.57 -11.24
C THR A 632 -17.90 -18.99 -9.84
N ILE A 633 -17.12 -17.94 -9.53
CA ILE A 633 -17.14 -17.23 -8.26
C ILE A 633 -17.25 -15.74 -8.57
N ASP A 634 -18.26 -15.05 -8.04
CA ASP A 634 -18.50 -13.62 -8.28
C ASP A 634 -18.44 -13.25 -9.79
N ALA A 635 -19.15 -14.03 -10.62
CA ALA A 635 -19.19 -13.93 -12.08
C ALA A 635 -17.87 -14.22 -12.84
N GLN A 636 -16.80 -14.60 -12.13
CA GLN A 636 -15.54 -15.03 -12.75
C GLN A 636 -15.50 -16.56 -12.85
N ALA A 637 -15.46 -17.08 -14.07
CA ALA A 637 -15.36 -18.52 -14.32
C ALA A 637 -13.89 -18.98 -14.30
N MET A 638 -13.62 -20.01 -13.51
CA MET A 638 -12.32 -20.68 -13.46
C MET A 638 -12.48 -22.13 -13.94
N PRO A 639 -11.76 -22.57 -14.99
CA PRO A 639 -11.68 -23.97 -15.37
C PRO A 639 -11.19 -24.80 -14.18
N LEU A 640 -11.71 -26.00 -14.00
CA LEU A 640 -11.19 -26.93 -12.98
C LEU A 640 -9.97 -27.70 -13.49
N ARG A 641 -9.87 -27.90 -14.81
CA ARG A 641 -8.73 -28.57 -15.45
C ARG A 641 -7.45 -27.75 -15.25
N ASP A 642 -6.36 -28.40 -14.83
CA ASP A 642 -5.05 -27.78 -14.54
C ASP A 642 -5.10 -26.70 -13.44
N HIS A 643 -6.17 -26.69 -12.63
CA HIS A 643 -6.41 -25.66 -11.62
C HIS A 643 -6.78 -26.27 -10.25
N ALA A 644 -6.74 -25.43 -9.23
CA ALA A 644 -7.28 -25.71 -7.91
C ALA A 644 -8.20 -24.59 -7.42
N ALA A 645 -9.33 -24.97 -6.83
CA ALA A 645 -10.33 -24.09 -6.25
C ALA A 645 -10.43 -24.30 -4.74
N ILE A 646 -10.43 -23.21 -3.99
CA ILE A 646 -10.63 -23.21 -2.54
C ILE A 646 -11.78 -22.27 -2.22
N LEU A 647 -12.75 -22.76 -1.45
CA LEU A 647 -13.94 -22.02 -1.04
C LEU A 647 -14.18 -22.22 0.45
N VAL A 648 -14.48 -21.15 1.17
CA VAL A 648 -14.77 -21.20 2.62
C VAL A 648 -16.14 -20.61 2.88
N ARG A 649 -17.01 -21.33 3.58
CA ARG A 649 -18.30 -20.83 4.07
C ARG A 649 -18.36 -20.90 5.58
N ARG A 650 -19.31 -20.15 6.15
CA ARG A 650 -19.64 -20.23 7.57
C ARG A 650 -20.31 -21.58 7.86
N HIS A 651 -19.98 -22.19 8.98
CA HIS A 651 -20.63 -23.42 9.38
C HIS A 651 -22.11 -23.13 9.73
N PRO A 652 -23.09 -23.86 9.17
CA PRO A 652 -24.51 -23.55 9.37
C PRO A 652 -24.98 -23.74 10.82
N GLY A 653 -24.34 -24.65 11.56
CA GLY A 653 -24.65 -24.91 12.98
C GLY A 653 -23.90 -24.04 14.00
N ASP A 654 -22.85 -23.32 13.60
CA ASP A 654 -22.07 -22.47 14.51
C ASP A 654 -21.37 -21.36 13.72
N ALA A 655 -21.78 -20.11 13.95
CA ALA A 655 -21.23 -18.97 13.24
C ALA A 655 -19.71 -18.78 13.45
N THR A 656 -19.15 -19.30 14.55
CA THR A 656 -17.72 -19.22 14.88
C THR A 656 -16.86 -20.22 14.11
N ARG A 657 -17.46 -21.25 13.52
CA ARG A 657 -16.77 -22.29 12.75
C ARG A 657 -16.90 -22.06 11.25
N ALA A 658 -16.00 -22.67 10.49
CA ALA A 658 -15.97 -22.59 9.03
C ALA A 658 -15.93 -23.98 8.39
N ILE A 659 -16.43 -24.04 7.16
CA ILE A 659 -16.28 -25.20 6.27
C ILE A 659 -15.48 -24.75 5.05
N GLY A 660 -14.32 -25.36 4.83
CA GLY A 660 -13.50 -25.16 3.64
C GLY A 660 -13.68 -26.31 2.65
N TRP A 661 -13.73 -26.02 1.36
CA TRP A 661 -13.74 -27.01 0.30
C TRP A 661 -12.53 -26.79 -0.61
N ILE A 662 -11.79 -27.86 -0.88
CA ILE A 662 -10.62 -27.86 -1.78
C ILE A 662 -10.84 -28.87 -2.90
N VAL A 663 -10.68 -28.39 -4.13
CA VAL A 663 -10.57 -29.20 -5.33
C VAL A 663 -9.27 -28.85 -6.02
N ALA A 664 -8.45 -29.83 -6.33
CA ALA A 664 -7.28 -29.69 -7.20
C ALA A 664 -7.31 -30.82 -8.23
N ASP A 665 -7.21 -30.47 -9.51
CA ASP A 665 -7.14 -31.44 -10.62
C ASP A 665 -5.78 -32.15 -10.69
N ARG A 666 -4.76 -31.51 -10.14
CA ARG A 666 -3.37 -31.97 -10.21
C ARG A 666 -2.84 -32.42 -8.87
N VAL A 667 -2.41 -33.67 -8.83
CA VAL A 667 -1.74 -34.26 -7.66
C VAL A 667 -0.41 -33.55 -7.35
N ASP A 668 0.38 -33.23 -8.37
CA ASP A 668 1.68 -32.57 -8.22
C ASP A 668 1.56 -31.10 -7.73
N ALA A 669 0.38 -30.48 -7.86
CA ALA A 669 0.10 -29.16 -7.32
C ALA A 669 -0.14 -29.14 -5.80
N MET A 670 -0.50 -30.29 -5.19
CA MET A 670 -0.98 -30.32 -3.80
C MET A 670 0.09 -29.95 -2.76
N GLU A 671 1.35 -30.31 -2.99
CA GLU A 671 2.45 -29.92 -2.09
C GLU A 671 2.65 -28.40 -2.09
N GLY A 672 2.63 -27.78 -3.28
CA GLY A 672 2.68 -26.34 -3.44
C GLY A 672 1.49 -25.62 -2.78
N LEU A 673 0.29 -26.19 -2.89
CA LEU A 673 -0.91 -25.68 -2.23
C LEU A 673 -0.82 -25.79 -0.72
N ALA A 674 -0.36 -26.94 -0.20
CA ALA A 674 -0.18 -27.18 1.22
C ALA A 674 0.68 -26.10 1.87
N ARG A 675 1.79 -25.75 1.20
CA ARG A 675 2.69 -24.67 1.63
C ARG A 675 2.07 -23.28 1.50
N LYS A 676 1.29 -23.01 0.44
CA LYS A 676 0.75 -21.68 0.14
C LYS A 676 -0.48 -21.29 0.97
N LEU A 677 -1.43 -22.21 1.18
CA LEU A 677 -2.75 -21.90 1.76
C LEU A 677 -2.71 -21.23 3.16
N PRO A 678 -1.81 -21.60 4.10
CA PRO A 678 -1.69 -20.91 5.38
C PRO A 678 -1.43 -19.39 5.26
N HIS A 679 -0.84 -18.93 4.15
CA HIS A 679 -0.56 -17.51 3.90
C HIS A 679 -1.80 -16.72 3.41
N TYR A 680 -2.91 -17.39 3.11
CA TYR A 680 -4.14 -16.78 2.60
C TYR A 680 -5.25 -16.70 3.66
N GLY A 681 -4.90 -16.71 4.95
CA GLY A 681 -5.85 -16.79 6.07
C GLY A 681 -7.01 -15.79 6.04
N LYS A 682 -6.85 -14.58 5.50
CA LYS A 682 -7.94 -13.59 5.43
C LYS A 682 -8.97 -13.84 4.32
N TYR A 683 -8.67 -14.69 3.34
CA TYR A 683 -9.49 -14.87 2.15
C TYR A 683 -10.59 -15.91 2.37
N SER A 684 -11.70 -15.75 1.67
CA SER A 684 -12.81 -16.71 1.67
C SER A 684 -12.77 -17.66 0.47
N TYR A 685 -12.12 -17.25 -0.62
CA TYR A 685 -11.98 -18.07 -1.80
C TYR A 685 -10.68 -17.79 -2.53
N LEU A 686 -10.13 -18.81 -3.19
CA LEU A 686 -8.88 -18.77 -3.94
C LEU A 686 -8.98 -19.65 -5.19
N GLY A 687 -8.25 -19.26 -6.22
CA GLY A 687 -8.02 -20.04 -7.44
C GLY A 687 -6.54 -20.08 -7.78
N PHE A 688 -6.04 -21.26 -8.14
CA PHE A 688 -4.65 -21.48 -8.53
C PHE A 688 -4.57 -22.26 -9.85
N GLU A 689 -3.49 -22.03 -10.61
CA GLU A 689 -3.18 -22.71 -11.87
C GLU A 689 -1.81 -23.38 -11.84
N GLY A 690 -1.70 -24.53 -12.50
CA GLY A 690 -0.46 -25.24 -12.78
C GLY A 690 0.07 -26.10 -11.62
N ALA A 691 1.14 -26.85 -11.91
CA ALA A 691 1.82 -27.74 -10.96
C ALA A 691 2.54 -26.98 -9.84
N GLU A 692 3.06 -25.77 -10.12
CA GLU A 692 3.53 -24.83 -9.11
C GLU A 692 2.46 -23.77 -8.88
N PRO A 693 1.55 -23.92 -7.91
CA PRO A 693 0.24 -23.27 -7.93
C PRO A 693 0.35 -21.75 -7.98
N VAL A 694 0.03 -21.11 -9.10
CA VAL A 694 0.05 -19.65 -9.24
C VAL A 694 -1.32 -19.11 -8.91
N ASN A 695 -1.43 -18.16 -7.97
CA ASN A 695 -2.72 -17.59 -7.60
C ASN A 695 -3.27 -16.71 -8.73
N MET A 696 -4.44 -17.08 -9.25
CA MET A 696 -5.15 -16.32 -10.29
C MET A 696 -6.37 -15.58 -9.74
N LEU A 697 -6.96 -16.11 -8.67
CA LEU A 697 -8.18 -15.58 -8.07
C LEU A 697 -8.04 -15.57 -6.56
N LYS A 698 -8.48 -14.48 -5.92
CA LYS A 698 -8.62 -14.39 -4.47
C LYS A 698 -9.66 -13.35 -4.10
N GLY A 699 -10.42 -13.61 -3.05
CA GLY A 699 -11.39 -12.65 -2.55
C GLY A 699 -12.00 -13.04 -1.21
N GLN A 700 -12.91 -12.20 -0.74
CA GLN A 700 -13.67 -12.39 0.49
C GLN A 700 -15.14 -12.22 0.19
N TRP A 701 -16.00 -12.99 0.86
CA TRP A 701 -17.44 -12.71 0.80
C TRP A 701 -17.77 -11.37 1.45
N GLN A 702 -18.93 -10.80 1.14
CA GLN A 702 -19.45 -9.66 1.89
C GLN A 702 -19.89 -10.13 3.29
N ALA A 703 -19.46 -9.42 4.34
CA ALA A 703 -19.97 -9.63 5.69
C ALA A 703 -21.30 -8.86 5.81
N SER A 704 -22.41 -9.53 6.12
CA SER A 704 -23.74 -8.93 5.96
C SER A 704 -24.60 -8.89 7.23
N ASP A 705 -24.10 -9.30 8.40
CA ASP A 705 -24.96 -9.52 9.57
C ASP A 705 -24.30 -9.22 10.93
N SER A 706 -23.44 -8.20 11.01
CA SER A 706 -22.85 -7.77 12.28
C SER A 706 -23.93 -7.51 13.34
N PRO A 707 -23.87 -8.15 14.53
CA PRO A 707 -24.81 -7.89 15.63
C PRO A 707 -24.62 -6.50 16.26
N LEU A 708 -23.53 -5.81 15.91
CA LEU A 708 -23.22 -4.45 16.34
C LEU A 708 -23.74 -3.39 15.35
N SER A 709 -24.42 -3.82 14.29
CA SER A 709 -25.17 -2.94 13.37
C SER A 709 -26.66 -3.28 13.44
N VAL A 710 -27.48 -2.36 13.91
CA VAL A 710 -28.91 -2.58 14.16
C VAL A 710 -29.75 -1.69 13.25
N ASP A 711 -30.66 -2.30 12.48
CA ASP A 711 -31.64 -1.59 11.65
C ASP A 711 -32.70 -0.92 12.54
N LEU A 712 -32.79 0.41 12.46
CA LEU A 712 -33.69 1.24 13.26
C LEU A 712 -34.99 1.56 12.53
N ARG A 713 -35.15 1.12 11.29
CA ARG A 713 -36.29 1.45 10.43
C ARG A 713 -37.52 0.63 10.80
N THR A 714 -38.68 1.29 10.75
CA THR A 714 -40.00 0.69 10.97
C THR A 714 -40.89 0.85 9.73
N GLY A 715 -41.86 -0.06 9.56
CA GLY A 715 -42.85 -0.02 8.47
C GLY A 715 -42.25 -0.05 7.06
N THR A 716 -42.80 0.76 6.15
CA THR A 716 -42.45 0.82 4.70
C THR A 716 -41.04 1.34 4.42
N ARG A 717 -40.30 1.85 5.42
CA ARG A 717 -38.91 2.33 5.24
C ARG A 717 -37.88 1.20 5.18
N ARG A 718 -38.25 -0.05 5.52
CA ARG A 718 -37.33 -1.21 5.43
C ARG A 718 -36.88 -1.52 4.00
N ASP A 719 -37.70 -1.18 3.01
CA ASP A 719 -37.40 -1.43 1.60
C ASP A 719 -36.50 -0.37 0.97
N MET A 720 -36.22 0.74 1.67
CA MET A 720 -35.26 1.74 1.19
C MET A 720 -33.84 1.18 1.20
N ALA A 721 -33.07 1.41 0.13
CA ALA A 721 -31.64 1.15 0.16
C ALA A 721 -30.94 2.10 1.13
N ILE A 722 -30.03 1.57 1.96
CA ILE A 722 -29.18 2.37 2.85
C ILE A 722 -27.84 2.58 2.17
N ALA A 723 -27.43 3.84 1.99
CA ALA A 723 -26.11 4.15 1.46
C ALA A 723 -25.00 3.63 2.41
N PRO A 724 -23.84 3.17 1.90
CA PRO A 724 -22.74 2.74 2.76
C PRO A 724 -22.28 3.86 3.71
N LEU A 725 -22.05 3.50 4.99
CA LEU A 725 -21.49 4.44 5.96
C LEU A 725 -20.04 4.78 5.58
N THR A 726 -19.76 6.08 5.42
CA THR A 726 -18.41 6.58 5.11
C THR A 726 -17.86 7.35 6.31
N LEU A 727 -16.72 6.90 6.85
CA LEU A 727 -16.03 7.52 7.98
C LEU A 727 -14.63 7.96 7.54
N ALA A 728 -14.54 9.06 6.79
CA ALA A 728 -13.26 9.57 6.31
C ALA A 728 -12.44 10.19 7.45
N ARG A 729 -11.12 9.94 7.45
CA ARG A 729 -10.17 10.48 8.42
C ARG A 729 -8.91 10.96 7.72
N ALA A 730 -8.33 12.06 8.22
CA ALA A 730 -7.04 12.53 7.74
C ALA A 730 -5.93 11.60 8.29
N PRO A 731 -4.94 11.24 7.46
CA PRO A 731 -3.84 10.40 7.89
C PRO A 731 -2.93 11.12 8.89
N LEU A 732 -2.30 10.37 9.80
CA LEU A 732 -1.35 10.93 10.77
C LEU A 732 -0.13 11.54 10.09
N ALA A 733 0.32 11.03 8.96
CA ALA A 733 1.30 11.69 8.12
C ALA A 733 1.10 11.21 6.69
N THR A 734 1.55 12.01 5.75
CA THR A 734 1.56 11.66 4.32
C THR A 734 3.00 11.60 3.85
N LEU A 735 3.26 10.77 2.84
CA LEU A 735 4.54 10.87 2.13
C LEU A 735 4.70 12.30 1.58
N PRO A 736 5.94 12.82 1.52
CA PRO A 736 6.20 14.07 0.84
C PRO A 736 5.71 13.94 -0.60
N ALA A 737 4.84 14.86 -1.02
CA ALA A 737 4.32 14.83 -2.36
C ALA A 737 5.46 15.06 -3.36
N VAL A 738 5.65 14.13 -4.31
CA VAL A 738 6.60 14.29 -5.42
C VAL A 738 6.24 15.51 -6.27
N PHE A 739 4.94 15.81 -6.32
CA PHE A 739 4.34 16.93 -7.04
C PHE A 739 3.75 17.91 -6.04
N SER A 740 3.98 19.20 -6.26
CA SER A 740 3.42 20.25 -5.41
C SER A 740 2.02 20.62 -5.88
N ASP A 741 1.03 20.52 -4.99
CA ASP A 741 -0.31 21.07 -5.19
C ASP A 741 -0.25 22.54 -5.62
N ALA A 742 0.64 23.31 -5.01
CA ALA A 742 0.82 24.72 -5.28
C ALA A 742 1.35 24.95 -6.70
N SER A 743 2.32 24.16 -7.16
CA SER A 743 2.85 24.26 -8.53
C SER A 743 1.81 23.88 -9.58
N LEU A 744 1.15 22.72 -9.41
CA LEU A 744 0.09 22.27 -10.33
C LEU A 744 -1.04 23.31 -10.43
N LYS A 745 -1.50 23.81 -9.29
CA LYS A 745 -2.52 24.87 -9.23
C LYS A 745 -2.04 26.16 -9.91
N ALA A 746 -0.79 26.55 -9.70
CA ALA A 746 -0.23 27.75 -10.31
C ALA A 746 -0.12 27.64 -11.84
N HIS A 747 0.31 26.48 -12.36
CA HIS A 747 0.35 26.23 -13.81
C HIS A 747 -1.04 26.35 -14.43
N VAL A 748 -2.04 25.67 -13.85
CA VAL A 748 -3.44 25.73 -14.32
C VAL A 748 -3.98 27.15 -14.27
N ALA A 749 -3.82 27.83 -13.12
CA ALA A 749 -4.32 29.20 -12.94
C ALA A 749 -3.69 30.19 -13.92
N THR A 750 -2.41 30.02 -14.23
CA THR A 750 -1.69 30.86 -15.20
C THR A 750 -2.22 30.62 -16.60
N LEU A 751 -2.20 29.37 -17.08
CA LEU A 751 -2.58 29.01 -18.44
C LEU A 751 -4.06 29.30 -18.72
N ALA A 752 -4.94 29.10 -17.74
CA ALA A 752 -6.37 29.37 -17.85
C ALA A 752 -6.76 30.82 -17.51
N SER A 753 -5.81 31.72 -17.26
CA SER A 753 -6.13 33.11 -16.97
C SER A 753 -6.63 33.85 -18.21
N ALA A 754 -7.41 34.91 -18.00
CA ALA A 754 -7.90 35.76 -19.09
C ALA A 754 -6.76 36.36 -19.94
N GLU A 755 -5.57 36.56 -19.36
CA GLU A 755 -4.40 37.06 -20.06
C GLU A 755 -3.92 36.11 -21.19
N TYR A 756 -4.17 34.80 -21.03
CA TYR A 756 -3.83 33.77 -22.01
C TYR A 756 -4.94 33.54 -23.03
N GLN A 757 -6.02 34.34 -22.99
CA GLN A 757 -7.05 34.45 -24.04
C GLN A 757 -7.62 33.09 -24.50
N GLY A 758 -7.72 32.12 -23.59
CA GLY A 758 -8.22 30.78 -23.89
C GLY A 758 -7.33 30.00 -24.87
N ARG A 759 -6.10 30.47 -25.11
CA ARG A 759 -5.05 29.82 -25.92
C ARG A 759 -5.56 29.43 -27.32
N GLY A 760 -6.40 30.29 -27.90
CA GLY A 760 -6.96 30.10 -29.23
C GLY A 760 -5.91 30.15 -30.33
N VAL A 761 -6.09 29.35 -31.38
CA VAL A 761 -5.23 29.37 -32.58
C VAL A 761 -5.12 30.79 -33.15
N GLY A 762 -3.88 31.27 -33.29
CA GLY A 762 -3.57 32.62 -33.81
C GLY A 762 -3.71 33.77 -32.80
N THR A 763 -3.95 33.50 -31.52
CA THR A 763 -4.03 34.52 -30.47
C THR A 763 -2.67 34.79 -29.82
N ALA A 764 -2.47 36.01 -29.29
CA ALA A 764 -1.30 36.33 -28.46
C ALA A 764 -1.25 35.47 -27.19
N GLY A 765 -2.40 35.03 -26.69
CA GLY A 765 -2.50 34.10 -25.57
C GLY A 765 -1.86 32.74 -25.83
N LEU A 766 -1.99 32.20 -27.05
CA LEU A 766 -1.32 30.96 -27.46
C LEU A 766 0.21 31.15 -27.49
N ASP A 767 0.71 32.28 -28.01
CA ASP A 767 2.14 32.58 -28.02
C ASP A 767 2.73 32.72 -26.61
N LYS A 768 1.96 33.32 -25.69
CA LYS A 768 2.30 33.38 -24.26
C LYS A 768 2.36 31.99 -23.64
N ALA A 769 1.40 31.11 -23.94
CA ALA A 769 1.42 29.72 -23.48
C ALA A 769 2.67 28.97 -23.99
N ALA A 770 3.00 29.12 -25.26
CA ALA A 770 4.21 28.54 -25.85
C ALA A 770 5.49 29.03 -25.16
N ALA A 771 5.60 30.34 -24.89
CA ALA A 771 6.74 30.92 -24.17
C ALA A 771 6.81 30.45 -22.71
N TYR A 772 5.67 30.35 -22.04
CA TYR A 772 5.56 29.85 -20.68
C TYR A 772 6.06 28.40 -20.59
N VAL A 773 5.54 27.50 -21.43
CA VAL A 773 5.94 26.09 -21.44
C VAL A 773 7.43 25.93 -21.73
N ALA A 774 7.97 26.67 -22.70
CA ALA A 774 9.41 26.63 -23.01
C ALA A 774 10.27 27.09 -21.81
N ALA A 775 9.82 28.11 -21.08
CA ALA A 775 10.50 28.59 -19.88
C ALA A 775 10.46 27.53 -18.75
N GLN A 776 9.35 26.83 -18.58
CA GLN A 776 9.21 25.77 -17.58
C GLN A 776 10.06 24.53 -17.93
N PHE A 777 10.10 24.10 -19.20
CA PHE A 777 11.01 23.04 -19.64
C PHE A 777 12.49 23.40 -19.40
N LYS A 778 12.87 24.64 -19.69
CA LYS A 778 14.22 25.13 -19.40
C LYS A 778 14.51 25.14 -17.90
N ALA A 779 13.57 25.58 -17.07
CA ALA A 779 13.72 25.61 -15.61
C ALA A 779 13.83 24.20 -15.01
N ALA A 780 13.13 23.23 -15.59
CA ALA A 780 13.25 21.81 -15.27
C ALA A 780 14.56 21.15 -15.77
N GLY A 781 15.42 21.87 -16.50
CA GLY A 781 16.72 21.35 -16.94
C GLY A 781 16.67 20.49 -18.21
N LEU A 782 15.58 20.52 -18.97
CA LEU A 782 15.49 19.80 -20.25
C LEU A 782 16.39 20.46 -21.29
N ALA A 783 16.86 19.68 -22.26
CA ALA A 783 17.53 20.21 -23.45
C ALA A 783 16.49 20.66 -24.50
N PRO A 784 16.76 21.72 -25.27
CA PRO A 784 15.93 22.11 -26.40
C PRO A 784 15.90 21.03 -27.49
N GLY A 785 14.72 20.71 -28.02
CA GLY A 785 14.54 19.66 -29.03
C GLY A 785 14.88 20.05 -30.47
N MET A 786 15.05 21.35 -30.77
CA MET A 786 15.27 21.85 -32.13
C MET A 786 16.69 22.40 -32.35
N PRO A 787 17.17 22.46 -33.60
CA PRO A 787 18.47 23.05 -33.94
C PRO A 787 18.63 24.49 -33.40
N GLY A 788 19.87 24.89 -33.14
CA GLY A 788 20.18 26.23 -32.64
C GLY A 788 19.77 26.48 -31.19
N GLY A 789 19.42 25.43 -30.43
CA GLY A 789 19.04 25.55 -29.02
C GLY A 789 17.60 26.02 -28.79
N SER A 790 16.72 25.85 -29.79
CA SER A 790 15.31 26.25 -29.70
C SER A 790 14.42 25.14 -29.14
N TYR A 791 13.41 25.51 -28.36
CA TYR A 791 12.32 24.61 -27.97
C TYR A 791 11.16 24.61 -28.99
N ARG A 792 11.13 25.55 -29.94
CA ARG A 792 10.00 25.76 -30.84
C ARG A 792 10.16 25.00 -32.16
N GLN A 793 9.27 24.05 -32.42
CA GLN A 793 9.09 23.40 -33.71
C GLN A 793 7.98 24.11 -34.48
N GLU A 794 8.36 25.06 -35.33
CA GLU A 794 7.42 25.93 -36.04
C GLU A 794 6.85 25.31 -37.32
N PHE A 795 5.57 25.57 -37.58
CA PHE A 795 4.89 25.21 -38.83
C PHE A 795 3.77 26.22 -39.16
N THR A 796 3.39 26.31 -40.43
CA THR A 796 2.35 27.26 -40.89
C THR A 796 1.05 26.54 -41.23
N THR A 797 -0.09 27.12 -40.87
CA THR A 797 -1.43 26.62 -41.22
C THR A 797 -2.36 27.77 -41.61
N SER A 798 -3.32 27.50 -42.50
CA SER A 798 -4.44 28.40 -42.80
C SER A 798 -5.73 28.03 -42.06
N GLN A 799 -5.70 26.99 -41.23
CA GLN A 799 -6.81 26.61 -40.36
C GLN A 799 -6.82 27.51 -39.11
N THR A 800 -7.29 28.74 -39.29
CA THR A 800 -7.40 29.77 -38.26
C THR A 800 -8.82 30.35 -38.26
N PRO A 801 -9.22 31.11 -37.21
CA PRO A 801 -10.54 31.74 -37.15
C PRO A 801 -10.88 32.64 -38.35
N ASP A 802 -9.88 33.29 -38.96
CA ASP A 802 -10.05 34.20 -40.10
C ASP A 802 -9.56 33.63 -41.45
N GLY A 803 -9.12 32.36 -41.46
CA GLY A 803 -8.58 31.68 -42.64
C GLY A 803 -7.23 32.19 -43.13
N LYS A 804 -6.58 33.12 -42.42
CA LYS A 804 -5.26 33.64 -42.79
C LYS A 804 -4.15 32.70 -42.32
N PRO A 805 -3.04 32.58 -43.06
CA PRO A 805 -1.88 31.83 -42.61
C PRO A 805 -1.36 32.33 -41.26
N ALA A 806 -1.18 31.42 -40.31
CA ALA A 806 -0.54 31.67 -39.03
C ALA A 806 0.60 30.67 -38.80
N THR A 807 1.69 31.14 -38.18
CA THR A 807 2.79 30.28 -37.71
C THR A 807 2.47 29.83 -36.30
N LEU A 808 2.43 28.51 -36.09
CA LEU A 808 2.25 27.86 -34.79
C LEU A 808 3.56 27.13 -34.42
N ALA A 809 3.69 26.71 -33.16
CA ALA A 809 4.86 25.97 -32.72
C ALA A 809 4.50 24.84 -31.74
N ASN A 810 4.97 23.61 -31.98
CA ASN A 810 5.07 22.66 -30.87
C ASN A 810 6.26 23.06 -29.98
N ILE A 811 6.16 22.82 -28.67
CA ILE A 811 7.25 23.08 -27.73
C ILE A 811 7.86 21.75 -27.30
N VAL A 812 9.14 21.54 -27.63
CA VAL A 812 9.81 20.24 -27.47
C VAL A 812 11.01 20.36 -26.54
N GLY A 813 10.94 19.66 -25.40
CA GLY A 813 12.02 19.48 -24.45
C GLY A 813 12.51 18.03 -24.41
N VAL A 814 13.80 17.81 -24.24
CA VAL A 814 14.44 16.49 -24.29
C VAL A 814 15.21 16.22 -23.00
N LEU A 815 14.89 15.12 -22.33
CA LEU A 815 15.69 14.56 -21.25
C LEU A 815 16.52 13.40 -21.83
N GLN A 816 17.83 13.61 -21.92
CA GLN A 816 18.74 12.68 -22.60
C GLN A 816 18.86 11.35 -21.83
N GLY A 817 18.69 10.23 -22.55
CA GLY A 817 18.88 8.90 -21.99
C GLY A 817 20.35 8.54 -21.79
N SER A 818 20.63 7.70 -20.79
CA SER A 818 21.97 7.25 -20.40
C SER A 818 22.50 6.04 -21.18
N GLU A 819 21.64 5.26 -21.87
CA GLU A 819 22.02 4.05 -22.61
C GLU A 819 22.45 4.37 -24.05
N PRO A 820 23.74 4.25 -24.41
CA PRO A 820 24.22 4.59 -25.76
C PRO A 820 23.60 3.72 -26.85
N ALA A 821 23.32 2.44 -26.56
CA ALA A 821 22.67 1.53 -27.51
C ALA A 821 21.23 1.95 -27.86
N TRP A 822 20.61 2.80 -27.04
CA TRP A 822 19.25 3.30 -27.22
C TRP A 822 19.20 4.77 -27.62
N SER A 823 20.32 5.34 -28.08
CA SER A 823 20.43 6.75 -28.48
C SER A 823 19.42 7.19 -29.55
N ALA A 824 18.99 6.27 -30.43
CA ALA A 824 17.95 6.52 -31.44
C ALA A 824 16.51 6.28 -30.93
N GLN A 825 16.34 5.78 -29.70
CA GLN A 825 15.04 5.43 -29.14
C GLN A 825 14.50 6.50 -28.21
N SER A 826 13.19 6.67 -28.17
CA SER A 826 12.54 7.62 -27.26
C SER A 826 11.20 7.14 -26.72
N ILE A 827 10.83 7.69 -25.56
CA ILE A 827 9.45 7.75 -25.07
C ILE A 827 8.95 9.17 -25.30
N VAL A 828 7.74 9.33 -25.84
CA VAL A 828 7.13 10.66 -26.02
C VAL A 828 6.05 10.86 -24.96
N VAL A 829 6.10 12.00 -24.28
CA VAL A 829 5.04 12.44 -23.35
C VAL A 829 4.47 13.73 -23.92
N THR A 830 3.15 13.77 -24.12
CA THR A 830 2.50 14.88 -24.83
C THR A 830 1.27 15.40 -24.11
N ALA A 831 1.00 16.69 -24.27
CA ALA A 831 -0.23 17.36 -23.88
C ALA A 831 -0.39 18.60 -24.76
N HIS A 832 -1.58 18.87 -25.28
CA HIS A 832 -1.79 20.08 -26.06
C HIS A 832 -1.96 21.31 -25.17
N TYR A 833 -1.41 22.44 -25.60
CA TYR A 833 -1.46 23.68 -24.84
C TYR A 833 -2.42 24.73 -25.42
N ASP A 834 -3.03 24.48 -26.58
CA ASP A 834 -4.12 25.30 -27.12
C ASP A 834 -5.47 24.97 -26.48
N HIS A 835 -6.44 25.86 -26.70
CA HIS A 835 -7.86 25.60 -26.47
C HIS A 835 -8.70 26.52 -27.40
N LEU A 836 -10.00 26.67 -27.17
CA LEU A 836 -10.94 27.30 -28.09
C LEU A 836 -10.88 28.83 -28.17
N GLY A 837 -10.11 29.51 -27.32
CA GLY A 837 -10.01 30.97 -27.29
C GLY A 837 -11.37 31.66 -27.08
N MET A 838 -11.92 32.28 -28.14
CA MET A 838 -13.25 32.91 -28.14
C MET A 838 -14.36 31.98 -28.65
N GLY A 839 -14.09 30.68 -28.70
CA GLY A 839 -15.03 29.63 -29.10
C GLY A 839 -14.73 28.95 -30.45
N TRP A 840 -13.62 29.22 -31.12
CA TRP A 840 -13.30 28.59 -32.42
C TRP A 840 -12.55 27.25 -32.21
N PRO A 841 -12.78 26.18 -33.00
CA PRO A 841 -13.52 26.13 -34.28
C PRO A 841 -15.03 25.89 -34.21
N GLY A 842 -15.62 25.74 -33.02
CA GLY A 842 -17.06 25.54 -32.90
C GLY A 842 -17.56 25.67 -31.46
N PRO A 843 -18.04 26.84 -31.04
CA PRO A 843 -18.55 27.02 -29.70
C PRO A 843 -19.89 26.29 -29.57
N ARG A 844 -20.25 25.92 -28.35
CA ARG A 844 -21.61 25.46 -28.08
C ARG A 844 -22.60 26.62 -28.23
N ALA A 845 -23.83 26.32 -28.65
CA ALA A 845 -24.89 27.32 -28.79
C ALA A 845 -25.08 28.12 -27.48
N GLY A 846 -25.01 29.45 -27.58
CA GLY A 846 -25.09 30.38 -26.45
C GLY A 846 -23.74 30.77 -25.83
N ASP A 847 -22.63 30.17 -26.29
CA ASP A 847 -21.28 30.48 -25.84
C ASP A 847 -20.44 31.26 -26.90
N GLU A 848 -21.07 31.70 -27.99
CA GLU A 848 -20.41 32.39 -29.09
C GLU A 848 -19.70 33.68 -28.63
N GLY A 849 -18.42 33.83 -29.01
CA GLY A 849 -17.65 35.03 -28.71
C GLY A 849 -17.34 35.22 -27.22
N ARG A 850 -17.53 34.19 -26.39
CA ARG A 850 -17.12 34.18 -24.99
C ARG A 850 -15.75 33.55 -24.85
N LEU A 851 -14.99 34.00 -23.85
CA LEU A 851 -13.72 33.40 -23.50
C LEU A 851 -13.93 31.96 -23.00
N HIS A 852 -13.18 31.03 -23.55
CA HIS A 852 -13.09 29.62 -23.13
C HIS A 852 -11.73 29.44 -22.43
N PRO A 853 -11.67 29.44 -21.09
CA PRO A 853 -10.39 29.43 -20.38
C PRO A 853 -9.63 28.11 -20.51
N GLY A 854 -10.34 26.98 -20.67
CA GLY A 854 -9.74 25.66 -20.88
C GLY A 854 -8.92 25.18 -19.68
N ALA A 855 -9.46 25.32 -18.46
CA ALA A 855 -8.75 24.92 -17.25
C ALA A 855 -8.55 23.40 -17.18
N ASP A 856 -9.58 22.62 -17.48
CA ASP A 856 -9.47 21.18 -17.64
C ASP A 856 -8.88 20.82 -19.00
N ASP A 857 -9.34 21.49 -20.06
CA ASP A 857 -8.99 21.22 -21.46
C ASP A 857 -8.18 22.39 -22.10
N ASN A 858 -6.86 22.40 -22.09
CA ASN A 858 -6.00 21.40 -21.46
C ASN A 858 -4.87 22.02 -20.63
N ALA A 859 -5.17 23.11 -19.90
CA ALA A 859 -4.22 23.65 -18.91
C ALA A 859 -3.86 22.60 -17.84
N SER A 860 -4.79 21.71 -17.51
CA SER A 860 -4.58 20.59 -16.58
C SER A 860 -3.54 19.58 -17.08
N GLY A 861 -3.62 19.14 -18.35
CA GLY A 861 -2.67 18.21 -18.95
C GLY A 861 -1.28 18.82 -19.10
N VAL A 862 -1.19 20.10 -19.49
CA VAL A 862 0.09 20.82 -19.54
C VAL A 862 0.70 20.95 -18.15
N ALA A 863 -0.09 21.24 -17.11
CA ALA A 863 0.42 21.31 -15.74
C ALA A 863 1.05 19.97 -15.29
N VAL A 864 0.40 18.84 -15.61
CA VAL A 864 0.96 17.50 -15.33
C VAL A 864 2.22 17.26 -16.17
N LEU A 865 2.22 17.60 -17.46
CA LEU A 865 3.39 17.45 -18.34
C LEU A 865 4.62 18.17 -17.78
N LEU A 866 4.45 19.41 -17.33
CA LEU A 866 5.52 20.24 -16.76
C LEU A 866 6.08 19.66 -15.46
N GLU A 867 5.19 19.23 -14.56
CA GLU A 867 5.61 18.65 -13.27
C GLU A 867 6.25 17.27 -13.43
N VAL A 868 5.76 16.43 -14.35
CA VAL A 868 6.43 15.16 -14.69
C VAL A 868 7.80 15.42 -15.32
N ALA A 869 7.93 16.41 -16.21
CA ALA A 869 9.22 16.79 -16.77
C ALA A 869 10.23 17.20 -15.69
N ARG A 870 9.82 18.05 -14.75
CA ARG A 870 10.65 18.43 -13.59
C ARG A 870 11.03 17.23 -12.74
N ALA A 871 10.06 16.39 -12.37
CA ALA A 871 10.29 15.23 -11.51
C ALA A 871 11.20 14.18 -12.17
N MET A 872 11.12 13.99 -13.49
CA MET A 872 12.01 13.09 -14.23
C MET A 872 13.42 13.66 -14.33
N ALA A 873 13.58 14.98 -14.52
CA ALA A 873 14.90 15.60 -14.54
C ALA A 873 15.58 15.58 -13.16
N ASP A 874 14.84 15.85 -12.08
CA ASP A 874 15.33 15.79 -10.71
C ASP A 874 15.74 14.36 -10.30
N ALA A 875 15.09 13.34 -10.86
CA ALA A 875 15.42 11.93 -10.63
C ALA A 875 16.69 11.46 -11.37
N GLY A 876 17.23 12.25 -12.30
CA GLY A 876 18.40 11.92 -13.10
C GLY A 876 18.08 11.23 -14.44
N ALA A 877 19.14 10.86 -15.17
CA ALA A 877 18.99 10.31 -16.52
C ALA A 877 18.41 8.89 -16.53
N SER A 878 17.19 8.75 -17.08
CA SER A 878 16.62 7.44 -17.42
C SER A 878 17.44 6.72 -18.50
N ARG A 879 17.26 5.41 -18.68
CA ARG A 879 18.02 4.65 -19.69
C ARG A 879 17.72 5.13 -21.11
N ARG A 880 16.44 5.30 -21.46
CA ARG A 880 15.99 5.78 -22.78
C ARG A 880 15.77 7.29 -22.77
N THR A 881 15.93 7.94 -23.91
CA THR A 881 15.60 9.38 -24.02
C THR A 881 14.11 9.61 -23.83
N ILE A 882 13.73 10.63 -23.06
CA ILE A 882 12.33 11.05 -22.91
C ILE A 882 12.16 12.39 -23.63
N VAL A 883 11.16 12.47 -24.50
CA VAL A 883 10.82 13.69 -25.24
C VAL A 883 9.47 14.20 -24.78
N PHE A 884 9.48 15.39 -24.18
CA PHE A 884 8.29 16.10 -23.75
C PHE A 884 7.84 17.05 -24.87
N VAL A 885 6.60 16.92 -25.32
CA VAL A 885 6.04 17.69 -26.43
C VAL A 885 4.76 18.37 -25.95
N ALA A 886 4.77 19.70 -25.89
CA ALA A 886 3.52 20.45 -25.79
C ALA A 886 3.04 20.79 -27.20
N THR A 887 1.97 20.14 -27.63
CA THR A 887 1.39 20.25 -28.98
C THR A 887 0.46 21.45 -29.08
N THR A 888 0.28 21.96 -30.29
CA THR A 888 -0.63 23.09 -30.57
C THR A 888 -1.68 22.73 -31.61
N ALA A 889 -2.80 23.44 -31.61
CA ALA A 889 -3.91 23.27 -32.54
C ALA A 889 -4.47 21.83 -32.54
N GLU A 890 -4.62 21.23 -31.35
CA GLU A 890 -5.35 19.98 -31.16
C GLU A 890 -6.83 20.18 -31.54
N GLU A 891 -7.44 21.25 -31.01
CA GLU A 891 -8.86 21.57 -31.19
C GLU A 891 -9.21 21.87 -32.67
N ALA A 892 -8.19 22.25 -33.45
CA ALA A 892 -8.27 22.52 -34.88
C ALA A 892 -7.95 21.28 -35.74
N GLY A 893 -8.02 20.08 -35.16
CA GLY A 893 -7.81 18.82 -35.87
C GLY A 893 -6.41 18.23 -35.72
N MET A 894 -5.81 18.31 -34.52
CA MET A 894 -4.54 17.66 -34.15
C MET A 894 -3.35 18.11 -35.01
N LEU A 895 -3.29 19.39 -35.39
CA LEU A 895 -2.28 19.86 -36.35
C LEU A 895 -0.87 19.74 -35.79
N GLY A 896 -0.67 20.05 -34.50
CA GLY A 896 0.60 19.96 -33.82
C GLY A 896 1.13 18.53 -33.71
N SER A 897 0.34 17.58 -33.20
CA SER A 897 0.78 16.17 -33.12
C SER A 897 1.00 15.53 -34.48
N LYS A 898 0.16 15.83 -35.48
CA LYS A 898 0.38 15.42 -36.88
C LYS A 898 1.70 15.97 -37.40
N HIS A 899 2.00 17.24 -37.15
CA HIS A 899 3.26 17.82 -37.59
C HIS A 899 4.47 17.17 -36.90
N TYR A 900 4.37 16.92 -35.58
CA TYR A 900 5.44 16.29 -34.81
C TYR A 900 5.74 14.87 -35.26
N VAL A 901 4.72 14.02 -35.47
CA VAL A 901 4.93 12.62 -35.89
C VAL A 901 5.53 12.51 -37.30
N GLU A 902 5.31 13.51 -38.15
CA GLU A 902 5.99 13.61 -39.45
C GLU A 902 7.43 14.11 -39.34
N HIS A 903 7.72 14.98 -38.38
CA HIS A 903 9.03 15.61 -38.22
C HIS A 903 9.59 15.44 -36.79
N PRO A 904 9.69 14.22 -36.26
CA PRO A 904 10.07 14.04 -34.87
C PRO A 904 11.54 14.40 -34.64
N VAL A 905 11.84 14.90 -33.44
CA VAL A 905 13.22 15.28 -33.04
C VAL A 905 14.17 14.08 -32.90
N ARG A 906 13.61 12.87 -32.91
CA ARG A 906 14.30 11.57 -32.94
C ARG A 906 13.66 10.70 -34.02
N PRO A 907 14.34 9.67 -34.56
CA PRO A 907 13.77 8.80 -35.59
C PRO A 907 12.40 8.25 -35.16
N ARG A 908 11.40 8.37 -36.03
CA ARG A 908 10.02 7.94 -35.77
C ARG A 908 9.96 6.46 -35.40
N GLU A 909 10.73 5.64 -36.12
CA GLU A 909 10.85 4.19 -35.92
C GLU A 909 11.49 3.84 -34.55
N GLY A 910 12.13 4.81 -33.91
CA GLY A 910 12.71 4.72 -32.57
C GLY A 910 11.74 5.10 -31.44
N ILE A 911 10.57 5.65 -31.74
CA ILE A 911 9.56 5.99 -30.72
C ILE A 911 8.95 4.69 -30.20
N ARG A 912 9.22 4.35 -28.92
CA ARG A 912 8.78 3.08 -28.32
C ARG A 912 7.37 3.13 -27.75
N SER A 913 6.93 4.29 -27.30
CA SER A 913 5.57 4.51 -26.81
C SER A 913 5.27 5.99 -26.66
N VAL A 914 3.98 6.32 -26.63
CA VAL A 914 3.49 7.68 -26.39
C VAL A 914 2.50 7.70 -25.24
N LEU A 915 2.70 8.63 -24.30
CA LEU A 915 1.76 8.94 -23.24
C LEU A 915 1.18 10.34 -23.48
N ASN A 916 -0.09 10.42 -23.86
CA ASN A 916 -0.84 11.67 -23.99
C ASN A 916 -1.59 11.99 -22.69
N ILE A 917 -1.66 13.26 -22.31
CA ILE A 917 -2.31 13.75 -21.09
C ILE A 917 -3.30 14.83 -21.48
N ASP A 918 -4.59 14.55 -21.27
CA ASP A 918 -5.66 15.41 -21.76
C ASP A 918 -6.90 15.31 -20.86
N SER A 919 -7.42 16.48 -20.45
CA SER A 919 -8.63 16.63 -19.65
C SER A 919 -8.54 15.84 -18.33
N VAL A 920 -7.54 16.20 -17.50
CA VAL A 920 -7.12 15.44 -16.31
C VAL A 920 -7.37 16.13 -14.97
N GLY A 921 -8.06 17.27 -14.97
CA GLY A 921 -8.34 18.10 -13.81
C GLY A 921 -9.62 17.76 -13.05
N ARG A 922 -10.36 16.69 -13.39
CA ARG A 922 -11.65 16.33 -12.76
C ARG A 922 -11.72 14.90 -12.20
N LEU A 923 -10.60 14.38 -11.68
CA LEU A 923 -10.51 12.99 -11.23
C LEU A 923 -11.41 12.67 -10.02
N GLY A 924 -11.43 13.51 -8.99
CA GLY A 924 -12.14 13.24 -7.74
C GLY A 924 -11.69 11.92 -7.11
N THR A 925 -12.64 11.05 -6.78
CA THR A 925 -12.38 9.68 -6.29
C THR A 925 -12.47 8.62 -7.38
N ALA A 926 -12.74 9.01 -8.63
CA ALA A 926 -12.92 8.07 -9.73
C ALA A 926 -11.59 7.36 -10.11
N PRO A 927 -11.66 6.19 -10.76
CA PRO A 927 -10.51 5.59 -11.44
C PRO A 927 -10.02 6.49 -12.58
N LEU A 928 -8.71 6.53 -12.79
CA LEU A 928 -8.10 7.25 -13.91
C LEU A 928 -8.35 6.50 -15.21
N GLY A 929 -8.90 7.17 -16.22
CA GLY A 929 -9.18 6.59 -17.52
C GLY A 929 -7.92 6.45 -18.38
N VAL A 930 -7.82 5.32 -19.09
CA VAL A 930 -6.76 5.02 -20.07
C VAL A 930 -7.38 4.62 -21.42
N ILE A 931 -7.27 5.50 -22.42
CA ILE A 931 -7.69 5.24 -23.82
C ILE A 931 -6.49 4.76 -24.62
N GLY A 932 -6.70 3.87 -25.60
CA GLY A 932 -5.64 3.35 -26.45
C GLY A 932 -4.86 2.18 -25.83
N SER A 933 -5.34 1.62 -24.71
CA SER A 933 -4.71 0.47 -24.04
C SER A 933 -4.65 -0.79 -24.93
N ALA A 934 -5.47 -0.86 -25.98
CA ALA A 934 -5.43 -1.92 -26.97
C ALA A 934 -4.36 -1.73 -28.06
N THR A 935 -3.51 -0.70 -28.00
CA THR A 935 -2.44 -0.46 -28.98
C THR A 935 -1.19 -1.32 -28.77
N ALA A 936 -1.04 -1.90 -27.58
CA ALA A 936 -0.05 -2.92 -27.27
C ALA A 936 -0.54 -3.84 -26.14
N THR A 937 -0.10 -5.10 -26.16
CA THR A 937 -0.57 -6.11 -25.19
C THR A 937 -0.25 -5.77 -23.73
N GLU A 938 0.81 -5.00 -23.49
CA GLU A 938 1.34 -4.76 -22.16
C GLU A 938 0.66 -3.60 -21.43
N TRP A 939 -0.04 -2.70 -22.10
CA TRP A 939 -0.63 -1.50 -21.47
C TRP A 939 -1.53 -1.83 -20.27
N PRO A 940 -2.46 -2.80 -20.32
CA PRO A 940 -3.27 -3.15 -19.16
C PRO A 940 -2.42 -3.62 -17.97
N HIS A 941 -1.34 -4.37 -18.24
CA HIS A 941 -0.44 -4.87 -17.20
C HIS A 941 0.38 -3.73 -16.58
N VAL A 942 0.86 -2.79 -17.40
CA VAL A 942 1.58 -1.60 -16.94
C VAL A 942 0.73 -0.79 -15.97
N PHE A 943 -0.48 -0.40 -16.37
CA PHE A 943 -1.34 0.45 -15.53
C PHE A 943 -1.96 -0.26 -14.33
N ARG A 944 -2.21 -1.57 -14.40
CA ARG A 944 -2.56 -2.37 -13.21
C ARG A 944 -1.40 -2.46 -12.22
N GLY A 945 -0.18 -2.64 -12.72
CA GLY A 945 1.03 -2.63 -11.90
C GLY A 945 1.24 -1.28 -11.21
N ILE A 946 1.07 -0.17 -11.94
CA ILE A 946 1.13 1.18 -11.38
C ILE A 946 0.03 1.40 -10.34
N GLY A 947 -1.20 0.97 -10.60
CA GLY A 947 -2.29 1.10 -9.64
C GLY A 947 -2.05 0.32 -8.36
N PHE A 948 -1.38 -0.83 -8.44
CA PHE A 948 -0.96 -1.60 -7.28
C PHE A 948 0.14 -0.90 -6.46
N VAL A 949 1.10 -0.25 -7.12
CA VAL A 949 2.19 0.49 -6.46
C VAL A 949 1.69 1.79 -5.84
N THR A 950 0.87 2.55 -6.58
CA THR A 950 0.44 3.90 -6.21
C THR A 950 -0.85 3.94 -5.39
N GLY A 951 -1.63 2.85 -5.40
CA GLY A 951 -3.00 2.82 -4.87
C GLY A 951 -4.03 3.53 -5.77
N ILE A 952 -3.62 4.05 -6.93
CA ILE A 952 -4.49 4.81 -7.84
C ILE A 952 -5.11 3.86 -8.85
N GLN A 953 -6.42 3.63 -8.73
CA GLN A 953 -7.14 2.76 -9.65
C GLN A 953 -7.15 3.34 -11.07
N THR A 954 -6.99 2.46 -12.07
CA THR A 954 -7.09 2.79 -13.48
C THR A 954 -8.22 2.00 -14.13
N GLN A 955 -8.88 2.61 -15.09
CA GLN A 955 -9.93 1.98 -15.90
C GLN A 955 -9.57 2.08 -17.38
N PHE A 956 -9.83 1.02 -18.13
CA PHE A 956 -9.47 0.93 -19.54
C PHE A 956 -10.73 1.14 -20.39
N ALA A 957 -10.66 2.06 -21.36
CA ALA A 957 -11.72 2.19 -22.36
C ALA A 957 -11.45 1.19 -23.50
N SER A 958 -12.41 0.30 -23.76
CA SER A 958 -12.31 -0.76 -24.79
C SER A 958 -12.72 -0.31 -26.19
N GLN A 959 -13.35 0.87 -26.34
CA GLN A 959 -13.71 1.44 -27.63
C GLN A 959 -12.70 2.49 -28.10
N GLY A 960 -12.24 2.37 -29.34
CA GLY A 960 -11.23 3.22 -30.00
C GLY A 960 -11.68 4.67 -30.22
N LEU A 961 -11.74 5.44 -29.13
CA LEU A 961 -11.89 6.89 -29.14
C LEU A 961 -10.53 7.53 -29.42
N GLU A 962 -10.10 7.45 -30.68
CA GLU A 962 -8.90 8.14 -31.15
C GLU A 962 -9.24 9.60 -31.48
N SER A 963 -9.50 10.41 -30.45
CA SER A 963 -9.96 11.81 -30.62
C SER A 963 -9.03 12.87 -30.04
N SER A 964 -7.79 12.53 -29.66
CA SER A 964 -6.77 13.45 -29.15
C SER A 964 -5.39 13.06 -29.69
N ASP A 965 -4.34 13.77 -29.30
CA ASP A 965 -3.01 13.73 -29.92
C ASP A 965 -2.38 12.32 -30.07
N GLN A 966 -2.72 11.36 -29.20
CA GLN A 966 -2.27 9.97 -29.34
C GLN A 966 -2.68 9.35 -30.69
N ALA A 967 -3.81 9.78 -31.26
CA ALA A 967 -4.33 9.28 -32.52
C ALA A 967 -3.35 9.50 -33.68
N SER A 968 -2.67 10.64 -33.70
CA SER A 968 -1.65 10.96 -34.72
C SER A 968 -0.50 9.94 -34.72
N PHE A 969 -0.14 9.40 -33.55
CA PHE A 969 0.90 8.38 -33.40
C PHE A 969 0.39 6.97 -33.73
N ILE A 970 -0.83 6.64 -33.29
CA ILE A 970 -1.48 5.36 -33.59
C ILE A 970 -1.65 5.18 -35.11
N ALA A 971 -2.05 6.24 -35.82
CA ALA A 971 -2.16 6.24 -37.28
C ALA A 971 -0.84 5.93 -38.01
N ARG A 972 0.30 6.04 -37.32
CA ARG A 972 1.64 5.70 -37.82
C ARG A 972 2.20 4.41 -37.22
N GLY A 973 1.37 3.60 -36.56
CA GLY A 973 1.75 2.31 -35.99
C GLY A 973 2.57 2.42 -34.70
N ILE A 974 2.58 3.59 -34.04
CA ILE A 974 3.27 3.78 -32.77
C ILE A 974 2.29 3.52 -31.63
N PRO A 975 2.61 2.66 -30.65
CA PRO A 975 1.71 2.37 -29.53
C PRO A 975 1.58 3.61 -28.64
N ALA A 976 0.34 4.03 -28.38
CA ALA A 976 0.05 5.25 -27.65
C ALA A 976 -1.20 5.09 -26.76
N VAL A 977 -1.17 5.79 -25.64
CA VAL A 977 -2.31 5.87 -24.70
C VAL A 977 -2.59 7.31 -24.32
N GLN A 978 -3.82 7.60 -23.93
CA GLN A 978 -4.24 8.87 -23.32
C GLN A 978 -4.72 8.64 -21.89
N LEU A 979 -4.22 9.45 -20.97
CA LEU A 979 -4.77 9.60 -19.62
C LEU A 979 -5.86 10.68 -19.64
N PHE A 980 -7.02 10.37 -19.06
CA PHE A 980 -8.17 11.30 -19.01
C PHE A 980 -9.02 11.09 -17.75
N THR A 981 -9.75 12.12 -17.34
CA THR A 981 -10.69 12.07 -16.21
C THR A 981 -12.15 11.96 -16.66
N PRO A 982 -13.10 11.60 -15.77
CA PRO A 982 -14.50 11.48 -16.15
C PRO A 982 -15.08 12.77 -16.77
N PRO A 983 -15.99 12.66 -17.74
CA PRO A 983 -16.55 13.81 -18.43
C PRO A 983 -17.43 14.67 -17.50
N HIS A 984 -17.51 15.97 -17.79
CA HIS A 984 -18.32 16.94 -17.04
C HIS A 984 -18.99 17.97 -17.96
N THR A 985 -19.97 18.71 -17.41
CA THR A 985 -20.83 19.63 -18.18
C THR A 985 -20.12 20.89 -18.68
N ASP A 986 -19.05 21.30 -18.00
CA ASP A 986 -18.22 22.47 -18.37
C ASP A 986 -17.27 22.22 -19.56
N TYR A 987 -17.11 20.98 -20.04
CA TYR A 987 -16.20 20.66 -21.16
C TYR A 987 -16.51 21.52 -22.40
N HIS A 988 -15.49 22.14 -23.01
CA HIS A 988 -15.61 23.06 -24.15
C HIS A 988 -16.59 24.22 -23.90
N ARG A 989 -16.58 24.79 -22.69
CA ARG A 989 -17.43 25.95 -22.33
C ARG A 989 -16.67 27.03 -21.55
N PRO A 990 -17.20 28.27 -21.51
CA PRO A 990 -16.66 29.34 -20.67
C PRO A 990 -16.61 29.03 -19.17
N GLY A 991 -17.39 28.03 -18.72
CA GLY A 991 -17.41 27.56 -17.35
C GLY A 991 -16.23 26.66 -16.97
N ASP A 992 -15.34 26.30 -17.90
CA ASP A 992 -14.14 25.51 -17.62
C ASP A 992 -13.02 26.38 -17.01
N THR A 993 -13.17 26.67 -15.71
CA THR A 993 -12.36 27.62 -14.96
C THR A 993 -11.48 26.95 -13.90
N ALA A 994 -10.35 27.59 -13.59
CA ALA A 994 -9.30 27.02 -12.72
C ALA A 994 -9.77 26.71 -11.28
N ASP A 995 -10.78 27.41 -10.77
CA ASP A 995 -11.35 27.17 -9.43
C ASP A 995 -12.09 25.82 -9.32
N LYS A 996 -12.44 25.21 -10.45
CA LYS A 996 -13.15 23.94 -10.50
C LYS A 996 -12.24 22.73 -10.72
N VAL A 997 -10.94 22.94 -10.89
CA VAL A 997 -9.95 21.87 -11.06
C VAL A 997 -9.64 21.21 -9.72
N ASP A 998 -9.68 19.88 -9.71
CA ASP A 998 -9.30 19.03 -8.60
C ASP A 998 -7.77 18.85 -8.56
N VAL A 999 -7.11 19.71 -7.77
CA VAL A 999 -5.65 19.71 -7.62
C VAL A 999 -5.13 18.40 -7.00
N ALA A 1000 -5.86 17.82 -6.03
CA ALA A 1000 -5.48 16.54 -5.44
C ALA A 1000 -5.58 15.40 -6.47
N GLY A 1001 -6.59 15.46 -7.34
CA GLY A 1001 -6.71 14.63 -8.53
C GLY A 1001 -5.51 14.75 -9.47
N LEU A 1002 -5.05 15.98 -9.75
CA LEU A 1002 -3.88 16.20 -10.61
C LEU A 1002 -2.60 15.59 -10.05
N VAL A 1003 -2.38 15.63 -8.73
CA VAL A 1003 -1.24 14.96 -8.09
C VAL A 1003 -1.29 13.45 -8.33
N ARG A 1004 -2.48 12.85 -8.24
CA ARG A 1004 -2.68 11.42 -8.55
C ARG A 1004 -2.38 11.12 -10.02
N VAL A 1005 -2.86 11.95 -10.94
CA VAL A 1005 -2.57 11.78 -12.38
C VAL A 1005 -1.08 11.90 -12.66
N ALA A 1006 -0.41 12.92 -12.12
CA ALA A 1006 1.03 13.13 -12.27
C ALA A 1006 1.84 11.96 -11.71
N THR A 1007 1.39 11.37 -10.59
CA THR A 1007 1.97 10.16 -10.02
C THR A 1007 1.87 8.98 -10.98
N VAL A 1008 0.68 8.70 -11.53
CA VAL A 1008 0.52 7.62 -12.51
C VAL A 1008 1.35 7.88 -13.77
N ALA A 1009 1.35 9.11 -14.28
CA ALA A 1009 2.11 9.49 -15.47
C ALA A 1009 3.63 9.30 -15.27
N ARG A 1010 4.19 9.74 -14.14
CA ARG A 1010 5.61 9.55 -13.82
C ARG A 1010 5.98 8.07 -13.72
N GLU A 1011 5.18 7.25 -13.04
CA GLU A 1011 5.47 5.82 -12.92
C GLU A 1011 5.39 5.11 -14.28
N ALA A 1012 4.43 5.50 -15.14
CA ALA A 1012 4.35 5.01 -16.51
C ALA A 1012 5.59 5.39 -17.32
N VAL A 1013 5.99 6.67 -17.31
CA VAL A 1013 7.17 7.15 -18.03
C VAL A 1013 8.44 6.46 -17.53
N THR A 1014 8.61 6.32 -16.21
CA THR A 1014 9.76 5.64 -15.60
C THR A 1014 9.84 4.19 -16.06
N TYR A 1015 8.73 3.45 -15.96
CA TYR A 1015 8.68 2.06 -16.43
C TYR A 1015 9.03 1.93 -17.92
N LEU A 1016 8.43 2.78 -18.77
CA LEU A 1016 8.63 2.73 -20.21
C LEU A 1016 10.04 3.14 -20.62
N ALA A 1017 10.66 4.10 -19.91
CA ALA A 1017 12.02 4.55 -20.21
C ALA A 1017 13.08 3.51 -19.87
N ASP A 1018 12.85 2.67 -18.85
CA ASP A 1018 13.82 1.68 -18.40
C ASP A 1018 13.58 0.27 -18.95
N ARG A 1019 12.41 0.01 -19.54
CA ARG A 1019 12.06 -1.27 -20.15
C ARG A 1019 12.99 -1.61 -21.33
N PRO A 1020 13.69 -2.76 -21.31
CA PRO A 1020 14.53 -3.19 -22.43
C PRO A 1020 13.74 -3.58 -23.67
N GLU A 1021 12.68 -4.35 -23.50
CA GLU A 1021 11.86 -4.86 -24.59
C GLU A 1021 10.89 -3.78 -25.10
N PRO A 1022 10.71 -3.63 -26.43
CA PRO A 1022 9.63 -2.79 -26.94
C PRO A 1022 8.26 -3.35 -26.51
N LEU A 1023 7.23 -2.51 -26.56
CA LEU A 1023 5.85 -2.97 -26.40
C LEU A 1023 5.45 -3.83 -27.62
N THR A 1024 4.64 -4.85 -27.37
CA THR A 1024 4.11 -5.72 -28.41
C THR A 1024 2.92 -5.05 -29.07
N ILE A 1025 3.17 -4.39 -30.21
CA ILE A 1025 2.20 -3.59 -30.96
C ILE A 1025 1.07 -4.49 -31.51
N THR A 1026 -0.18 -4.11 -31.24
CA THR A 1026 -1.39 -4.85 -31.64
C THR A 1026 -2.21 -4.14 -32.71
N ILE A 1027 -1.81 -2.93 -33.10
CA ILE A 1027 -2.39 -2.16 -34.21
C ILE A 1027 -1.77 -2.55 -35.56
N ALA A 1028 -2.57 -2.54 -36.62
CA ALA A 1028 -2.14 -2.99 -37.95
C ALA A 1028 -1.00 -2.12 -38.53
N ALA A 1029 -0.04 -2.76 -39.20
CA ALA A 1029 1.11 -2.07 -39.79
C ALA A 1029 0.66 -1.09 -40.91
N PRO A 1030 1.30 0.10 -41.05
CA PRO A 1030 0.98 1.03 -42.13
C PRO A 1030 1.38 0.40 -43.47
N GLY A 1031 0.41 -0.12 -44.22
CA GLY A 1031 0.65 -0.73 -45.54
C GLY A 1031 -0.36 -1.78 -46.01
N ALA A 1032 -1.21 -2.32 -45.13
CA ALA A 1032 -2.19 -3.36 -45.47
C ALA A 1032 -3.62 -2.84 -45.74
N GLN A 1033 -3.77 -1.61 -46.25
CA GLN A 1033 -5.03 -1.16 -46.84
C GLN A 1033 -4.87 -1.03 -48.36
N THR A 1034 -5.19 -2.12 -49.06
CA THR A 1034 -5.72 -2.02 -50.42
C THR A 1034 -6.95 -1.12 -50.38
N THR A 1035 -6.94 -0.13 -51.27
CA THR A 1035 -8.02 0.81 -51.55
C THR A 1035 -9.40 0.14 -51.60
N THR A 1036 -10.15 0.24 -50.51
CA THR A 1036 -11.54 0.66 -50.58
C THR A 1036 -11.61 1.96 -49.81
N ALA A 1037 -11.45 3.07 -50.53
CA ALA A 1037 -11.85 4.37 -50.02
C ALA A 1037 -13.33 4.23 -49.62
N ALA A 1038 -13.59 4.08 -48.32
CA ALA A 1038 -14.87 4.50 -47.79
C ALA A 1038 -14.98 5.98 -48.14
N ALA A 1039 -16.06 6.34 -48.85
CA ALA A 1039 -16.31 7.71 -49.25
C ALA A 1039 -16.07 8.64 -48.05
N PRO A 1040 -15.42 9.80 -48.23
CA PRO A 1040 -15.21 10.73 -47.13
C PRO A 1040 -16.55 11.02 -46.49
N GLY A 1041 -16.73 10.58 -45.23
CA GLY A 1041 -17.84 11.05 -44.41
C GLY A 1041 -17.78 12.57 -44.36
N PRO A 1042 -18.93 13.26 -44.33
CA PRO A 1042 -18.98 14.71 -44.50
C PRO A 1042 -18.02 15.40 -43.51
N GLN A 1043 -17.03 16.11 -44.07
CA GLN A 1043 -16.18 17.04 -43.33
C GLN A 1043 -17.05 18.21 -42.85
N GLY A 1044 -17.61 18.07 -41.66
CA GLY A 1044 -18.41 19.10 -41.01
C GLY A 1044 -18.33 18.96 -39.50
N ALA A 1045 -18.17 20.10 -38.81
CA ALA A 1045 -18.37 20.17 -37.37
C ALA A 1045 -19.76 19.63 -37.02
N ARG A 1046 -19.87 18.83 -35.94
CA ARG A 1046 -21.16 18.32 -35.47
C ARG A 1046 -22.05 19.50 -35.09
N ARG A 1047 -23.08 19.78 -35.92
CA ARG A 1047 -24.01 20.90 -35.71
C ARG A 1047 -25.18 20.54 -34.81
N ALA A 1048 -25.58 19.26 -34.75
CA ALA A 1048 -26.70 18.78 -33.95
C ALA A 1048 -26.27 18.18 -32.59
N GLY A 1049 -26.96 18.59 -31.53
CA GLY A 1049 -26.81 18.13 -30.15
C GLY A 1049 -27.95 17.20 -29.73
N PHE A 1050 -27.61 16.13 -29.01
CA PHE A 1050 -28.58 15.22 -28.37
C PHE A 1050 -28.55 15.31 -26.84
N GLY A 1051 -27.37 15.59 -26.26
CA GLY A 1051 -27.24 15.89 -24.82
C GLY A 1051 -26.94 14.72 -23.90
N ILE A 1052 -26.43 13.60 -24.42
CA ILE A 1052 -25.84 12.54 -23.59
C ILE A 1052 -24.39 12.89 -23.22
N VAL A 1053 -24.03 12.68 -21.96
CA VAL A 1053 -22.65 12.50 -21.48
C VAL A 1053 -22.33 11.00 -21.51
N PRO A 1054 -21.41 10.52 -22.37
CA PRO A 1054 -21.15 9.09 -22.52
C PRO A 1054 -20.49 8.44 -21.29
N ASP A 1055 -20.79 7.18 -21.04
CA ASP A 1055 -20.03 6.27 -20.19
C ASP A 1055 -18.98 5.55 -21.04
N PHE A 1056 -17.73 5.99 -20.95
CA PHE A 1056 -16.62 5.45 -21.74
C PHE A 1056 -16.15 4.05 -21.33
N ALA A 1057 -16.60 3.56 -20.17
CA ALA A 1057 -16.29 2.21 -19.67
C ALA A 1057 -17.33 1.17 -20.09
N PHE A 1058 -18.40 1.58 -20.78
CA PHE A 1058 -19.46 0.67 -21.18
C PHE A 1058 -19.04 -0.28 -22.30
N GLU A 1059 -19.08 -1.57 -22.01
CA GLU A 1059 -18.83 -2.65 -22.98
C GLU A 1059 -20.17 -3.26 -23.42
N GLY A 1060 -20.68 -2.81 -24.55
CA GLY A 1060 -21.94 -3.31 -25.11
C GLY A 1060 -22.39 -2.54 -26.35
N PRO A 1061 -23.38 -3.05 -27.11
CA PRO A 1061 -23.98 -2.32 -28.21
C PRO A 1061 -24.71 -1.08 -27.66
N GLY A 1062 -24.52 0.06 -28.33
CA GLY A 1062 -25.16 1.34 -27.97
C GLY A 1062 -24.21 2.36 -27.33
N VAL A 1063 -24.80 3.45 -26.86
CA VAL A 1063 -24.12 4.53 -26.14
C VAL A 1063 -24.78 4.70 -24.79
N LYS A 1064 -24.10 4.24 -23.74
CA LYS A 1064 -24.57 4.42 -22.37
C LYS A 1064 -24.36 5.86 -21.89
N ALA A 1065 -25.37 6.45 -21.27
CA ALA A 1065 -25.31 7.77 -20.68
C ALA A 1065 -24.80 7.68 -19.24
N SER A 1066 -23.62 8.23 -18.95
CA SER A 1066 -23.17 8.47 -17.56
C SER A 1066 -23.90 9.66 -16.93
N GLY A 1067 -24.41 10.56 -17.76
CA GLY A 1067 -25.24 11.68 -17.36
C GLY A 1067 -25.91 12.34 -18.57
N LEU A 1068 -26.80 13.29 -18.31
CA LEU A 1068 -27.51 14.04 -19.34
C LEU A 1068 -27.28 15.55 -19.15
N VAL A 1069 -27.26 16.27 -20.26
CA VAL A 1069 -27.27 17.74 -20.23
C VAL A 1069 -28.68 18.21 -19.87
N PRO A 1070 -28.86 19.05 -18.82
CA PRO A 1070 -30.18 19.56 -18.46
C PRO A 1070 -30.85 20.32 -19.60
N GLY A 1071 -32.14 20.07 -19.80
CA GLY A 1071 -32.96 20.64 -20.88
C GLY A 1071 -32.69 20.05 -22.27
N SER A 1072 -31.84 19.02 -22.39
CA SER A 1072 -31.44 18.47 -23.68
C SER A 1072 -32.50 17.55 -24.33
N PRO A 1073 -32.38 17.28 -25.65
CA PRO A 1073 -33.25 16.32 -26.33
C PRO A 1073 -33.27 14.93 -25.67
N ALA A 1074 -32.15 14.47 -25.10
CA ALA A 1074 -32.08 13.20 -24.39
C ALA A 1074 -32.92 13.19 -23.10
N GLU A 1075 -32.83 14.25 -22.28
CA GLU A 1075 -33.66 14.38 -21.07
C GLU A 1075 -35.15 14.54 -21.43
N GLN A 1076 -35.46 15.32 -22.48
CA GLN A 1076 -36.83 15.47 -22.99
C GLN A 1076 -37.41 14.15 -23.54
N ALA A 1077 -36.55 13.22 -23.97
CA ALA A 1077 -36.94 11.87 -24.37
C ALA A 1077 -37.31 10.96 -23.20
N GLY A 1078 -37.14 11.44 -21.96
CA GLY A 1078 -37.31 10.64 -20.74
C GLY A 1078 -36.09 9.77 -20.40
N MET A 1079 -34.95 9.94 -21.08
CA MET A 1079 -33.74 9.22 -20.71
C MET A 1079 -33.25 9.65 -19.33
N GLN A 1080 -32.53 8.76 -18.66
CA GLN A 1080 -31.85 8.99 -17.39
C GLN A 1080 -30.38 8.57 -17.46
N ALA A 1081 -29.59 9.00 -16.46
CA ALA A 1081 -28.24 8.46 -16.28
C ALA A 1081 -28.33 6.95 -16.04
N GLY A 1082 -27.51 6.18 -16.76
CA GLY A 1082 -27.54 4.71 -16.78
C GLY A 1082 -28.15 4.11 -18.04
N ASP A 1083 -28.92 4.88 -18.82
CA ASP A 1083 -29.61 4.39 -20.02
C ASP A 1083 -28.66 4.15 -21.19
N VAL A 1084 -29.01 3.20 -22.06
CA VAL A 1084 -28.21 2.85 -23.25
C VAL A 1084 -28.96 3.23 -24.52
N LEU A 1085 -28.46 4.22 -25.26
CA LEU A 1085 -29.01 4.57 -26.58
C LEU A 1085 -28.59 3.52 -27.62
N LEU A 1086 -29.55 2.77 -28.14
CA LEU A 1086 -29.31 1.66 -29.07
C LEU A 1086 -29.47 2.06 -30.54
N GLU A 1087 -30.38 2.98 -30.85
CA GLU A 1087 -30.63 3.44 -32.24
C GLU A 1087 -30.95 4.93 -32.29
N MET A 1088 -30.54 5.60 -33.38
CA MET A 1088 -30.88 7.00 -33.65
C MET A 1088 -31.09 7.21 -35.16
N ALA A 1089 -32.17 7.91 -35.52
CA ALA A 1089 -32.54 8.18 -36.92
C ALA A 1089 -32.62 6.90 -37.78
N GLY A 1090 -33.10 5.80 -37.20
CA GLY A 1090 -33.22 4.50 -37.86
C GLY A 1090 -31.89 3.77 -38.09
N LYS A 1091 -30.78 4.23 -37.49
CA LYS A 1091 -29.48 3.58 -37.52
C LYS A 1091 -29.13 2.97 -36.16
N ALA A 1092 -28.75 1.70 -36.16
CA ALA A 1092 -28.23 1.03 -34.98
C ALA A 1092 -26.87 1.64 -34.58
N LEU A 1093 -26.72 1.91 -33.28
CA LEU A 1093 -25.51 2.46 -32.69
C LEU A 1093 -24.71 1.30 -32.12
N ALA A 1094 -23.72 0.81 -32.87
CA ALA A 1094 -22.84 -0.25 -32.40
C ALA A 1094 -21.73 0.27 -31.45
N SER A 1095 -21.44 1.57 -31.50
CA SER A 1095 -20.36 2.21 -30.74
C SER A 1095 -20.57 3.72 -30.61
N LEU A 1096 -19.76 4.36 -29.78
CA LEU A 1096 -19.74 5.82 -29.66
C LEU A 1096 -19.28 6.52 -30.96
N SER A 1097 -18.41 5.88 -31.75
CA SER A 1097 -17.98 6.42 -33.06
C SER A 1097 -19.13 6.48 -34.06
N VAL A 1098 -19.92 5.41 -34.17
CA VAL A 1098 -21.11 5.37 -35.03
C VAL A 1098 -22.12 6.44 -34.61
N TYR A 1099 -22.34 6.61 -33.31
CA TYR A 1099 -23.19 7.69 -32.78
C TYR A 1099 -22.71 9.08 -33.19
N SER A 1100 -21.39 9.34 -33.09
CA SER A 1100 -20.80 10.60 -33.53
C SER A 1100 -21.04 10.87 -35.03
N ASP A 1101 -20.86 9.86 -35.88
CA ASP A 1101 -21.05 9.98 -37.33
C ASP A 1101 -22.53 10.17 -37.72
N VAL A 1102 -23.45 9.49 -37.01
CA VAL A 1102 -24.89 9.71 -37.16
C VAL A 1102 -25.23 11.16 -36.87
N LEU A 1103 -24.70 11.75 -35.80
CA LEU A 1103 -24.98 13.13 -35.41
C LEU A 1103 -24.35 14.18 -36.33
N LYS A 1104 -23.19 13.91 -36.94
CA LYS A 1104 -22.60 14.80 -37.96
C LYS A 1104 -23.49 14.92 -39.21
N ALA A 1105 -24.25 13.87 -39.51
CA ALA A 1105 -25.15 13.83 -40.66
C ALA A 1105 -26.55 14.46 -40.40
N LEU A 1106 -26.85 14.87 -39.16
CA LEU A 1106 -28.16 15.39 -38.76
C LEU A 1106 -28.12 16.91 -38.52
N ALA A 1107 -29.25 17.58 -38.72
CA ALA A 1107 -29.39 19.02 -38.57
C ALA A 1107 -30.07 19.43 -37.24
N PRO A 1108 -29.71 20.58 -36.64
CA PRO A 1108 -30.50 21.19 -35.57
C PRO A 1108 -31.96 21.40 -35.96
N GLY A 1109 -32.89 21.17 -35.03
CA GLY A 1109 -34.32 21.25 -35.26
C GLY A 1109 -34.92 20.03 -35.97
N GLN A 1110 -34.12 19.06 -36.38
CA GLN A 1110 -34.60 17.82 -36.99
C GLN A 1110 -35.15 16.88 -35.92
N SER A 1111 -36.40 16.43 -36.09
CA SER A 1111 -36.99 15.38 -35.26
C SER A 1111 -36.57 14.00 -35.76
N VAL A 1112 -35.98 13.18 -34.88
CA VAL A 1112 -35.49 11.84 -35.21
C VAL A 1112 -36.04 10.80 -34.22
N PRO A 1113 -36.40 9.58 -34.68
CA PRO A 1113 -36.72 8.48 -33.78
C PRO A 1113 -35.44 7.97 -33.11
N ILE A 1114 -35.57 7.59 -31.84
CA ILE A 1114 -34.53 6.95 -31.06
C ILE A 1114 -35.06 5.69 -30.38
N VAL A 1115 -34.17 4.73 -30.13
CA VAL A 1115 -34.42 3.56 -29.30
C VAL A 1115 -33.36 3.54 -28.20
N PHE A 1116 -33.78 3.46 -26.95
CA PHE A 1116 -32.88 3.36 -25.81
C PHE A 1116 -33.37 2.33 -24.80
N GLU A 1117 -32.47 1.81 -23.98
CA GLU A 1117 -32.77 0.82 -22.95
C GLU A 1117 -32.64 1.46 -21.56
N HIS A 1118 -33.69 1.32 -20.76
CA HIS A 1118 -33.76 1.73 -19.36
C HIS A 1118 -34.05 0.51 -18.49
N ALA A 1119 -33.15 0.18 -17.56
CA ALA A 1119 -33.26 -0.97 -16.66
C ALA A 1119 -33.62 -2.30 -17.37
N GLY A 1120 -33.01 -2.57 -18.53
CA GLY A 1120 -33.25 -3.78 -19.32
C GLY A 1120 -34.50 -3.76 -20.20
N THR A 1121 -35.25 -2.65 -20.23
CA THR A 1121 -36.46 -2.50 -21.05
C THR A 1121 -36.23 -1.50 -22.18
N ARG A 1122 -36.52 -1.91 -23.43
CA ARG A 1122 -36.42 -1.03 -24.60
C ARG A 1122 -37.55 -0.01 -24.64
N GLN A 1123 -37.19 1.24 -24.87
CA GLN A 1123 -38.08 2.37 -25.06
C GLN A 1123 -37.83 3.02 -26.43
N THR A 1124 -38.85 3.64 -26.99
CA THR A 1124 -38.77 4.37 -28.26
C THR A 1124 -39.35 5.76 -28.07
N ALA A 1125 -38.62 6.78 -28.52
CA ALA A 1125 -39.05 8.16 -28.44
C ALA A 1125 -38.75 8.88 -29.76
N THR A 1126 -39.41 10.00 -30.01
CA THR A 1126 -39.05 10.93 -31.09
C THR A 1126 -38.56 12.21 -30.44
N VAL A 1127 -37.35 12.64 -30.81
CA VAL A 1127 -36.68 13.79 -30.21
C VAL A 1127 -36.32 14.82 -31.26
N THR A 1128 -36.50 16.09 -30.93
CA THR A 1128 -36.04 17.20 -31.78
C THR A 1128 -34.63 17.58 -31.37
N LEU A 1129 -33.65 17.37 -32.25
CA LEU A 1129 -32.26 17.69 -31.97
C LEU A 1129 -32.07 19.20 -31.79
N THR A 1130 -31.23 19.61 -30.84
CA THR A 1130 -30.91 21.03 -30.65
C THR A 1130 -29.68 21.41 -31.47
N ALA A 1131 -29.45 22.70 -31.65
CA ALA A 1131 -28.12 23.17 -32.07
C ALA A 1131 -27.10 22.77 -30.99
N ARG A 1132 -25.92 22.33 -31.42
CA ARG A 1132 -24.81 22.00 -30.53
C ARG A 1132 -24.23 23.26 -29.91
#